data_AF-A0A1H1Y5F4-F1
#
_entry.id   AF-A0A1H1Y5F4-F1
#
_cell.length_a   1.000
_cell.length_b   1.000
_cell.length_c   1.000
_cell.angle_alpha   90.00
_cell.angle_beta   90.00
_cell.angle_gamma   90.00
#
_symmetry.space_group_name_H-M   'P 1'
#
loop_
_entity.id
_entity.type
_entity.pdbx_description
1 polymer ?
#
loop_
_entity_poly.entity_id
_entity_poly.type
_entity_poly.pdbx_seq_one_letter_code
_entity_poly.pdbx_strand_id
1 'polypeptide(L)'
;MAAFLHFADRLRAMLAIPRAIPVRARSLALGLPLLLTGLLVLSPAPAQAAPAPAPSTVAAVDPRDRASVAAVYHDVYLPAMAVRAPAAATDLRTTCRAGGTPAALQNATRDLVNYFRALSGVAPVTFDADYSARAQKAALIGYANNQLSHAPARSAVCFSEDGADAAARSNLALGYAGADVVRGYMDDAGEGNRAAGHRWWLQNPRTATMGNGTVGTANALWVAGEKSFTTAPRYTSWPSAGYVPAPLEPGGRWSFTTWDPDYDLSRATVGVTGPAGEVAVTQAPVDPTFGSLVFDVGAIARPEGSAASDYTVTVTGILKRGEPISPYRYTVALFDPDADLPLEATTEVAVTGTTQVGQVLTAVAPAWSLPGTTTTYQWFRGDLAIPDATGTALLLTSADTGSAIRVEATGRVAGRAPVVDRSEPTTLVTTPASVSVTATSPDQGEVRLSVTVAAAGEPAPSGTVDILEGETVVAPAVPLAAGRATRTLSGVTPGDRSYTVRFRGTARVSPATSPAAAVSVGGPVQAELEVRTASPAPGRLALDVVVTGKGEQQGPDGRLEVREGTALVGAPVAVTDGRAAWTASGLRPGAHTYTVRFLGSSRVAPASVTTVATVGDRATTTVAASATSPSVGVLTVAAAVTAAGQPASGGTVTIAEGTKTVVSGLPVTAGRATWTGQRLTSGRHTYTLRYSGTTAVKPATTTLATTVKAKVAPVLTLRASSPSSRKVTVAIAVKASGQTGLGGTVTVREGTRTLKSGLVVTSGKATWTATKVAAGKHTYTVSYGGTSQVAAGTAKVAVTVRR
;
A
#
# COMPACT_ATOMS: atom_id res chain seq x y z
N MET A 1 -0.46 -32.65 -16.31
CA MET A 1 -0.31 -31.22 -16.65
C MET A 1 -0.29 -30.46 -15.34
N ALA A 2 0.88 -30.31 -14.71
CA ALA A 2 1.90 -29.30 -15.01
C ALA A 2 1.51 -27.91 -14.46
N ALA A 3 2.42 -27.39 -13.63
CA ALA A 3 2.61 -26.01 -13.20
C ALA A 3 1.95 -25.56 -11.87
N PHE A 4 2.53 -26.05 -10.76
CA PHE A 4 2.68 -25.27 -9.52
C PHE A 4 4.16 -24.88 -9.42
N LEU A 5 4.48 -23.62 -9.68
CA LEU A 5 5.80 -23.03 -9.53
C LEU A 5 5.63 -21.53 -9.24
N HIS A 6 6.52 -21.01 -8.40
CA HIS A 6 6.74 -19.61 -8.00
C HIS A 6 5.95 -19.08 -6.79
N PHE A 7 6.50 -19.31 -5.59
CA PHE A 7 6.73 -18.22 -4.65
C PHE A 7 7.88 -18.56 -3.68
N ALA A 8 9.11 -18.39 -4.19
CA ALA A 8 10.32 -18.39 -3.39
C ALA A 8 11.12 -17.15 -3.75
N ASP A 9 10.73 -16.00 -3.19
CA ASP A 9 11.64 -14.88 -3.00
C ASP A 9 11.11 -13.93 -1.93
N ARG A 10 12.02 -13.49 -1.06
CA ARG A 10 11.85 -12.58 0.11
C ARG A 10 11.47 -13.25 1.44
N LEU A 11 12.47 -13.64 2.21
CA LEU A 11 12.76 -13.01 3.52
C LEU A 11 14.06 -13.62 4.10
N ARG A 12 15.20 -12.98 3.80
CA ARG A 12 16.44 -13.07 4.58
C ARG A 12 16.79 -11.65 5.01
N ALA A 13 16.49 -11.30 6.26
CA ALA A 13 17.20 -10.29 7.04
C ALA A 13 16.72 -10.35 8.50
N MET A 14 17.65 -10.07 9.41
CA MET A 14 17.49 -9.98 10.87
C MET A 14 17.50 -11.31 11.64
N LEU A 15 18.70 -11.78 11.98
CA LEU A 15 19.15 -11.81 13.38
C LEU A 15 20.66 -12.11 13.41
N ALA A 16 21.41 -11.12 13.86
CA ALA A 16 22.84 -11.18 14.11
C ALA A 16 23.06 -11.05 15.62
N ILE A 17 23.62 -12.07 16.28
CA ILE A 17 24.34 -11.96 17.55
C ILE A 17 25.54 -12.96 17.51
N PRO A 18 26.74 -12.61 18.04
CA PRO A 18 28.02 -13.12 17.55
C PRO A 18 28.73 -14.19 18.41
N ARG A 19 29.63 -14.93 17.73
CA ARG A 19 30.95 -15.54 18.11
C ARG A 19 31.22 -15.85 19.60
N ALA A 20 31.42 -17.12 20.03
CA ALA A 20 32.48 -18.12 19.75
C ALA A 20 33.59 -18.16 20.83
N ILE A 21 33.96 -19.37 21.29
CA ILE A 21 35.33 -19.89 21.54
C ILE A 21 35.28 -21.43 21.76
N PRO A 22 36.34 -22.20 21.41
CA PRO A 22 36.21 -23.48 20.68
C PRO A 22 36.88 -24.68 21.35
N VAL A 23 36.57 -25.93 20.95
CA VAL A 23 37.54 -27.05 20.95
C VAL A 23 37.27 -28.07 19.82
N ARG A 24 38.24 -28.13 18.88
CA ARG A 24 38.80 -29.24 18.07
C ARG A 24 37.85 -30.40 17.63
N ALA A 25 37.51 -30.53 16.35
CA ALA A 25 38.29 -30.95 15.17
C ALA A 25 38.45 -32.48 14.99
N ARG A 26 37.78 -33.00 13.95
CA ARG A 26 38.18 -34.03 12.95
C ARG A 26 36.99 -34.19 11.97
N SER A 27 37.00 -33.63 10.75
CA SER A 27 37.57 -34.20 9.49
C SER A 27 37.04 -35.63 9.25
N LEU A 28 36.41 -36.05 8.16
CA LEU A 28 36.32 -35.68 6.74
C LEU A 28 34.98 -36.22 6.18
N ALA A 29 34.27 -35.45 5.35
CA ALA A 29 34.13 -35.62 3.89
C ALA A 29 33.20 -36.75 3.40
N LEU A 30 32.24 -36.31 2.58
CA LEU A 30 31.32 -37.11 1.78
C LEU A 30 32.03 -38.12 0.88
N GLY A 31 31.38 -39.27 0.70
CA GLY A 31 31.55 -40.15 -0.45
C GLY A 31 30.38 -41.13 -0.54
N LEU A 32 29.37 -40.82 -1.36
CA LEU A 32 28.56 -41.86 -2.03
C LEU A 32 29.54 -42.74 -2.84
N PRO A 33 29.37 -44.07 -2.97
CA PRO A 33 28.27 -44.57 -3.79
C PRO A 33 27.80 -46.03 -3.58
N LEU A 34 26.76 -46.37 -4.35
CA LEU A 34 26.49 -47.65 -5.03
C LEU A 34 26.08 -48.90 -4.23
N LEU A 35 24.89 -49.38 -4.60
CA LEU A 35 24.37 -50.73 -4.38
C LEU A 35 25.38 -51.81 -4.82
N LEU A 36 25.61 -52.79 -3.95
CA LEU A 36 25.92 -54.15 -4.38
C LEU A 36 25.19 -55.14 -3.46
N THR A 37 24.34 -55.95 -4.08
CA THR A 37 23.58 -57.06 -3.51
C THR A 37 24.53 -58.12 -2.96
N GLY A 38 24.61 -58.21 -1.63
CA GLY A 38 25.23 -59.31 -0.90
C GLY A 38 24.20 -59.98 -0.01
N LEU A 39 23.81 -61.20 -0.38
CA LEU A 39 22.92 -62.08 0.37
C LEU A 39 23.61 -62.46 1.69
N LEU A 40 23.41 -61.67 2.75
CA LEU A 40 23.81 -62.04 4.12
C LEU A 40 22.64 -62.79 4.75
N VAL A 41 22.79 -64.10 4.91
CA VAL A 41 21.92 -64.92 5.74
C VAL A 41 22.16 -64.49 7.19
N LEU A 42 21.36 -63.51 7.65
CA LEU A 42 21.27 -63.17 9.06
C LEU A 42 20.49 -64.31 9.74
N SER A 43 21.23 -65.18 10.41
CA SER A 43 20.69 -66.04 11.46
C SER A 43 19.83 -65.18 12.40
N PRO A 44 18.60 -65.59 12.76
CA PRO A 44 17.82 -64.84 13.72
C PRO A 44 18.60 -64.80 15.04
N ALA A 45 18.87 -63.60 15.53
CA ALA A 45 19.39 -63.39 16.86
C ALA A 45 18.51 -64.18 17.85
N PRO A 46 19.10 -64.84 18.87
CA PRO A 46 18.30 -65.48 19.90
C PRO A 46 17.38 -64.41 20.50
N ALA A 47 16.09 -64.73 20.63
CA ALA A 47 15.10 -63.84 21.23
C ALA A 47 15.67 -63.30 22.54
N GLN A 48 15.94 -61.99 22.58
CA GLN A 48 16.38 -61.30 23.77
C GLN A 48 15.36 -61.61 24.87
N ALA A 49 15.81 -62.22 25.97
CA ALA A 49 14.95 -62.50 27.12
C ALA A 49 14.21 -61.21 27.49
N ALA A 50 12.88 -61.30 27.56
CA ALA A 50 12.06 -60.18 28.00
C ALA A 50 12.60 -59.68 29.35
N PRO A 51 12.72 -58.36 29.56
CA PRO A 51 13.17 -57.82 30.84
C PRO A 51 12.30 -58.38 31.97
N ALA A 52 12.92 -58.66 33.12
CA ALA A 52 12.22 -59.18 34.29
C ALA A 52 11.00 -58.29 34.61
N PRO A 53 9.84 -58.88 34.90
CA PRO A 53 8.62 -58.12 35.18
C PRO A 53 8.85 -57.17 36.36
N ALA A 54 8.34 -55.94 36.23
CA ALA A 54 8.38 -54.96 37.31
C ALA A 54 7.67 -55.53 38.57
N PRO A 55 8.11 -55.15 39.79
CA PRO A 55 7.38 -55.50 41.00
C PRO A 55 5.93 -55.01 40.89
N SER A 56 4.98 -55.77 41.45
CA SER A 56 3.56 -55.42 41.37
C SER A 56 3.31 -54.05 42.00
N THR A 57 2.50 -53.24 41.33
CA THR A 57 2.15 -51.87 41.75
C THR A 57 0.99 -51.83 42.75
N VAL A 58 0.38 -52.98 43.04
CA VAL A 58 -0.72 -53.07 44.01
C VAL A 58 -0.17 -52.85 45.41
N ALA A 59 -0.35 -51.63 45.94
CA ALA A 59 -0.14 -51.33 47.35
C ALA A 59 -1.13 -52.13 48.23
N ALA A 60 -0.87 -52.22 49.53
CA ALA A 60 -1.81 -52.82 50.47
C ALA A 60 -3.16 -52.08 50.41
N VAL A 61 -4.19 -52.74 49.88
CA VAL A 61 -5.58 -52.26 49.91
C VAL A 61 -6.16 -52.56 51.28
N ASP A 62 -6.75 -51.59 51.95
CA ASP A 62 -7.60 -51.87 53.11
C ASP A 62 -9.06 -52.02 52.64
N PRO A 63 -9.61 -53.24 52.57
CA PRO A 63 -10.99 -53.44 52.14
C PRO A 63 -12.01 -52.82 53.09
N ARG A 64 -11.61 -52.34 54.28
CA ARG A 64 -12.49 -51.61 55.21
C ARG A 64 -12.58 -50.13 54.93
N ASP A 65 -11.70 -49.57 54.10
CA ASP A 65 -11.70 -48.16 53.72
C ASP A 65 -12.16 -48.00 52.27
N ARG A 66 -13.34 -47.38 52.10
CA ARG A 66 -13.92 -47.11 50.78
C ARG A 66 -12.99 -46.31 49.89
N ALA A 67 -12.29 -45.30 50.44
CA ALA A 67 -11.41 -44.44 49.65
C ALA A 67 -10.18 -45.23 49.17
N SER A 68 -9.63 -46.10 50.03
CA SER A 68 -8.54 -47.03 49.66
C SER A 68 -8.94 -47.93 48.49
N VAL A 69 -10.14 -48.54 48.54
CA VAL A 69 -10.64 -49.42 47.48
C VAL A 69 -10.95 -48.65 46.19
N ALA A 70 -11.55 -47.47 46.29
CA ALA A 70 -11.85 -46.61 45.13
C ALA A 70 -10.56 -46.17 44.41
N ALA A 71 -9.53 -45.75 45.15
CA ALA A 71 -8.26 -45.34 44.58
C ALA A 71 -7.61 -46.48 43.79
N VAL A 72 -7.52 -47.68 44.36
CA VAL A 72 -6.90 -48.82 43.65
C VAL A 72 -7.77 -49.34 42.49
N TYR A 73 -9.09 -49.19 42.56
CA TYR A 73 -9.96 -49.44 41.39
C TYR A 73 -9.59 -48.54 40.21
N HIS A 74 -9.38 -47.24 40.46
CA HIS A 74 -9.01 -46.25 39.43
C HIS A 74 -7.56 -46.36 38.97
N ASP A 75 -6.63 -46.57 39.89
CA ASP A 75 -5.19 -46.50 39.61
C ASP A 75 -4.63 -47.82 39.08
N VAL A 76 -5.28 -48.95 39.38
CA VAL A 76 -4.80 -50.29 38.98
C VAL A 76 -5.82 -51.03 38.12
N TYR A 77 -7.06 -51.21 38.61
CA TYR A 77 -8.03 -52.08 37.92
C TYR A 77 -8.39 -51.53 36.54
N LEU A 78 -8.83 -50.26 36.44
CA LEU A 78 -9.25 -49.68 35.16
C LEU A 78 -8.12 -49.63 34.11
N PRO A 79 -6.89 -49.17 34.42
CA PRO A 79 -5.78 -49.20 33.47
C PRO A 79 -5.42 -50.61 33.02
N ALA A 80 -5.36 -51.58 33.94
CA ALA A 80 -5.04 -52.96 33.60
C ALA A 80 -6.12 -53.61 32.71
N MET A 81 -7.41 -53.34 32.99
CA MET A 81 -8.55 -53.77 32.17
C MET A 81 -8.56 -53.19 30.75
N ALA A 82 -7.83 -52.10 30.48
CA ALA A 82 -7.68 -51.52 29.16
C ALA A 82 -6.57 -52.19 28.32
N VAL A 83 -5.69 -52.99 28.94
CA VAL A 83 -4.57 -53.64 28.25
C VAL A 83 -5.06 -54.84 27.44
N ARG A 84 -4.86 -54.76 26.12
CA ARG A 84 -5.24 -55.79 25.14
C ARG A 84 -4.04 -56.56 24.62
N ALA A 85 -4.26 -57.82 24.29
CA ALA A 85 -3.34 -58.66 23.55
C ALA A 85 -3.22 -58.17 22.10
N PRO A 86 -2.03 -58.30 21.49
CA PRO A 86 -1.88 -58.09 20.05
C PRO A 86 -2.77 -59.05 19.27
N ALA A 87 -3.21 -58.62 18.09
CA ALA A 87 -3.87 -59.52 17.15
C ALA A 87 -2.95 -60.71 16.84
N ALA A 88 -3.50 -61.93 16.90
CA ALA A 88 -2.75 -63.13 16.53
C ALA A 88 -2.37 -63.10 15.05
N ALA A 89 -1.18 -63.62 14.72
CA ALA A 89 -0.74 -63.76 13.34
C ALA A 89 -1.73 -64.63 12.53
N THR A 90 -2.00 -64.25 11.28
CA THR A 90 -2.98 -64.95 10.42
C THR A 90 -2.52 -66.34 10.01
N ASP A 91 -1.22 -66.61 10.02
CA ASP A 91 -0.58 -67.89 9.70
C ASP A 91 -0.29 -68.75 10.94
N LEU A 92 -0.77 -68.34 12.13
CA LEU A 92 -0.39 -68.98 13.39
C LEU A 92 -0.73 -70.47 13.46
N ARG A 93 -1.85 -70.88 12.83
CA ARG A 93 -2.28 -72.28 12.77
C ARG A 93 -1.35 -73.17 11.94
N THR A 94 -0.54 -72.60 11.05
CA THR A 94 0.42 -73.36 10.23
C THR A 94 1.84 -73.25 10.76
N THR A 95 2.22 -72.10 11.32
CA THR A 95 3.59 -71.88 11.81
C THR A 95 3.80 -72.31 13.26
N CYS A 96 2.74 -72.32 14.07
CA CYS A 96 2.80 -72.61 15.51
C CYS A 96 3.82 -71.76 16.28
N ARG A 97 4.03 -70.51 15.85
CA ARG A 97 4.97 -69.56 16.46
C ARG A 97 4.22 -68.35 17.01
N ALA A 98 3.75 -68.45 18.26
CA ALA A 98 2.96 -67.39 18.90
C ALA A 98 3.79 -66.26 19.54
N GLY A 99 5.12 -66.33 19.51
CA GLY A 99 5.97 -65.43 20.28
C GLY A 99 5.72 -65.54 21.79
N GLY A 100 6.17 -64.54 22.54
CA GLY A 100 5.87 -64.41 23.97
C GLY A 100 4.71 -63.45 24.22
N THR A 101 4.07 -63.57 25.39
CA THR A 101 3.10 -62.57 25.84
C THR A 101 3.82 -61.22 26.07
N PRO A 102 3.29 -60.10 25.56
CA PRO A 102 3.91 -58.79 25.79
C PRO A 102 4.03 -58.46 27.28
N ALA A 103 5.13 -57.80 27.67
CA ALA A 103 5.40 -57.45 29.07
C ALA A 103 4.29 -56.59 29.70
N ALA A 104 3.70 -55.66 28.94
CA ALA A 104 2.57 -54.84 29.41
C ALA A 104 1.35 -55.70 29.78
N LEU A 105 1.04 -56.72 28.97
CA LEU A 105 -0.06 -57.65 29.24
C LEU A 105 0.28 -58.59 30.40
N GLN A 106 1.53 -59.06 30.50
CA GLN A 106 1.97 -59.86 31.66
C GLN A 106 1.80 -59.10 32.97
N ASN A 107 2.23 -57.83 32.99
CA ASN A 107 2.11 -56.97 34.17
C ASN A 107 0.63 -56.70 34.49
N ALA A 108 -0.18 -56.31 33.50
CA ALA A 108 -1.60 -56.04 33.71
C ALA A 108 -2.38 -57.27 34.22
N THR A 109 -2.12 -58.46 33.67
CA THR A 109 -2.75 -59.70 34.15
C THR A 109 -2.32 -60.00 35.59
N ARG A 110 -1.02 -59.91 35.91
CA ARG A 110 -0.52 -60.09 37.29
C ARG A 110 -1.15 -59.09 38.26
N ASP A 111 -1.21 -57.82 37.87
CA ASP A 111 -1.71 -56.76 38.74
C ASP A 111 -3.23 -56.92 38.96
N LEU A 112 -4.01 -57.41 37.99
CA LEU A 112 -5.40 -57.79 38.21
C LEU A 112 -5.54 -59.01 39.14
N VAL A 113 -4.71 -60.04 39.00
CA VAL A 113 -4.70 -61.17 39.94
C VAL A 113 -4.44 -60.66 41.37
N ASN A 114 -3.42 -59.82 41.53
CA ASN A 114 -3.05 -59.25 42.82
C ASN A 114 -4.09 -58.27 43.37
N TYR A 115 -4.80 -57.55 42.51
CA TYR A 115 -5.92 -56.69 42.88
C TYR A 115 -7.04 -57.49 43.55
N PHE A 116 -7.50 -58.58 42.92
CA PHE A 116 -8.54 -59.43 43.50
C PHE A 116 -8.06 -60.13 44.78
N ARG A 117 -6.80 -60.55 44.84
CA ARG A 117 -6.19 -61.14 46.04
C ARG A 117 -6.13 -60.13 47.18
N ALA A 118 -5.71 -58.89 46.92
CA ALA A 118 -5.65 -57.83 47.92
C ALA A 118 -7.02 -57.54 48.54
N LEU A 119 -8.08 -57.45 47.73
CA LEU A 119 -9.45 -57.26 48.22
C LEU A 119 -9.91 -58.39 49.15
N SER A 120 -9.48 -59.63 48.90
CA SER A 120 -9.78 -60.79 49.76
C SER A 120 -8.78 -60.98 50.91
N GLY A 121 -7.84 -60.05 51.13
CA GLY A 121 -6.83 -60.14 52.19
C GLY A 121 -5.79 -61.24 51.96
N VAL A 122 -5.54 -61.59 50.70
CA VAL A 122 -4.62 -62.64 50.26
C VAL A 122 -3.32 -62.01 49.73
N ALA A 123 -2.17 -62.58 50.12
CA ALA A 123 -0.85 -62.09 49.69
C ALA A 123 -0.68 -62.10 48.16
N PRO A 124 0.04 -61.14 47.56
CA PRO A 124 0.23 -61.09 46.11
C PRO A 124 1.06 -62.27 45.59
N VAL A 125 0.91 -62.57 44.30
CA VAL A 125 1.75 -63.51 43.55
C VAL A 125 2.72 -62.78 42.62
N THR A 126 3.81 -63.47 42.27
CA THR A 126 4.69 -63.08 41.15
C THR A 126 4.45 -64.00 39.95
N PHE A 127 4.72 -63.51 38.75
CA PHE A 127 4.71 -64.36 37.56
C PHE A 127 6.10 -64.92 37.29
N ASP A 128 6.19 -66.24 37.24
CA ASP A 128 7.39 -66.99 36.87
C ASP A 128 7.53 -67.04 35.34
N ALA A 129 8.76 -66.84 34.85
CA ALA A 129 9.04 -66.76 33.43
C ALA A 129 8.86 -68.09 32.72
N ASP A 130 9.22 -69.22 33.36
CA ASP A 130 9.08 -70.55 32.78
C ASP A 130 7.60 -70.96 32.75
N TYR A 131 6.85 -70.72 33.82
CA TYR A 131 5.40 -70.96 33.84
C TYR A 131 4.70 -70.13 32.77
N SER A 132 5.09 -68.87 32.60
CA SER A 132 4.52 -68.00 31.57
C SER A 132 4.85 -68.48 30.15
N ALA A 133 6.08 -68.93 29.90
CA ALA A 133 6.48 -69.49 28.61
C ALA A 133 5.71 -70.77 28.27
N ARG A 134 5.44 -71.64 29.25
CA ARG A 134 4.63 -72.85 29.04
C ARG A 134 3.14 -72.54 28.89
N ALA A 135 2.62 -71.62 29.69
CA ALA A 135 1.25 -71.11 29.56
C ALA A 135 1.00 -70.51 28.17
N GLN A 136 1.98 -69.80 27.59
CA GLN A 136 1.88 -69.29 26.21
C GLN A 136 1.68 -70.41 25.19
N LYS A 137 2.33 -71.57 25.38
CA LYS A 137 2.13 -72.76 24.54
C LYS A 137 0.74 -73.38 24.75
N ALA A 138 0.23 -73.41 25.97
CA ALA A 138 -1.15 -73.86 26.23
C ALA A 138 -2.19 -72.95 25.55
N ALA A 139 -2.01 -71.63 25.65
CA ALA A 139 -2.86 -70.65 24.97
C ALA A 139 -2.78 -70.80 23.43
N LEU A 140 -1.61 -71.09 22.87
CA LEU A 140 -1.45 -71.39 21.45
C LEU A 140 -2.26 -72.62 21.03
N ILE A 141 -2.22 -73.71 21.80
CA ILE A 141 -3.04 -74.90 21.53
C ILE A 141 -4.53 -74.52 21.56
N GLY A 142 -4.97 -73.80 22.60
CA GLY A 142 -6.37 -73.38 22.72
C GLY A 142 -6.85 -72.53 21.55
N TYR A 143 -6.05 -71.54 21.14
CA TYR A 143 -6.35 -70.65 20.02
C TYR A 143 -6.35 -71.37 18.67
N ALA A 144 -5.31 -72.17 18.41
CA ALA A 144 -5.14 -72.88 17.14
C ALA A 144 -6.24 -73.93 16.89
N ASN A 145 -6.89 -74.43 17.94
CA ASN A 145 -7.98 -75.40 17.84
C ASN A 145 -9.36 -74.77 18.10
N ASN A 146 -9.42 -73.51 18.55
CA ASN A 146 -10.64 -72.83 18.98
C ASN A 146 -11.41 -73.66 20.04
N GLN A 147 -10.68 -74.25 20.99
CA GLN A 147 -11.22 -75.16 21.99
C GLN A 147 -10.39 -75.10 23.28
N LEU A 148 -11.07 -75.19 24.43
CA LEU A 148 -10.43 -75.36 25.73
C LEU A 148 -10.34 -76.84 26.11
N SER A 149 -9.17 -77.27 26.58
CA SER A 149 -8.97 -78.60 27.14
C SER A 149 -7.81 -78.59 28.14
N HIS A 150 -8.04 -79.14 29.33
CA HIS A 150 -6.98 -79.41 30.31
C HIS A 150 -6.13 -80.63 29.94
N ALA A 151 -6.58 -81.45 28.99
CA ALA A 151 -5.88 -82.63 28.48
C ALA A 151 -5.92 -82.62 26.94
N PRO A 152 -5.21 -81.69 26.28
CA PRO A 152 -5.22 -81.60 24.83
C PRO A 152 -4.67 -82.89 24.20
N ALA A 153 -5.35 -83.41 23.18
CA ALA A 153 -4.91 -84.60 22.48
C ALA A 153 -3.59 -84.34 21.75
N ARG A 154 -2.74 -85.37 21.63
CA ARG A 154 -1.49 -85.29 20.84
C ARG A 154 -1.70 -84.94 19.37
N SER A 155 -2.92 -85.11 18.86
CA SER A 155 -3.34 -84.72 17.50
C SER A 155 -3.76 -83.25 17.37
N ALA A 156 -3.80 -82.47 18.45
CA ALA A 156 -4.20 -81.07 18.41
C ALA A 156 -3.21 -80.22 17.58
N VAL A 157 -3.73 -79.23 16.87
CA VAL A 157 -2.91 -78.28 16.11
C VAL A 157 -2.00 -77.51 17.08
N CYS A 158 -0.72 -77.40 16.75
CA CYS A 158 0.31 -76.78 17.59
C CYS A 158 0.52 -77.45 18.97
N PHE A 159 0.21 -78.74 19.10
CA PHE A 159 0.50 -79.51 20.31
C PHE A 159 1.98 -79.43 20.70
N SER A 160 2.23 -79.28 21.99
CA SER A 160 3.54 -79.49 22.62
C SER A 160 3.35 -80.06 24.02
N GLU A 161 4.28 -80.89 24.47
CA GLU A 161 4.22 -81.50 25.82
C GLU A 161 4.18 -80.42 26.91
N ASP A 162 5.00 -79.37 26.79
CA ASP A 162 4.98 -78.21 27.69
C ASP A 162 3.62 -77.49 27.72
N GLY A 163 2.98 -77.33 26.55
CA GLY A 163 1.67 -76.71 26.44
C GLY A 163 0.56 -77.59 27.03
N ALA A 164 0.66 -78.91 26.90
CA ALA A 164 -0.27 -79.84 27.53
C ALA A 164 -0.13 -79.87 29.05
N ASP A 165 1.10 -79.87 29.57
CA ASP A 165 1.38 -79.77 31.02
C ASP A 165 0.87 -78.43 31.58
N ALA A 166 1.11 -77.32 30.88
CA ALA A 166 0.55 -76.03 31.26
C ALA A 166 -0.98 -76.02 31.24
N ALA A 167 -1.61 -76.59 30.22
CA ALA A 167 -3.07 -76.66 30.14
C ALA A 167 -3.68 -77.41 31.34
N ALA A 168 -3.04 -78.47 31.81
CA ALA A 168 -3.47 -79.24 32.98
C ALA A 168 -3.33 -78.47 34.31
N ARG A 169 -2.53 -77.39 34.35
CA ARG A 169 -2.17 -76.63 35.56
C ARG A 169 -2.66 -75.19 35.55
N SER A 170 -3.41 -74.81 34.51
CA SER A 170 -3.85 -73.45 34.28
C SER A 170 -5.35 -73.29 34.43
N ASN A 171 -5.80 -72.13 34.86
CA ASN A 171 -7.11 -71.63 34.48
C ASN A 171 -7.09 -71.39 32.96
N LEU A 172 -8.14 -71.79 32.25
CA LEU A 172 -8.20 -71.73 30.78
C LEU A 172 -9.39 -70.90 30.32
N ALA A 173 -9.19 -70.02 29.35
CA ALA A 173 -10.25 -69.18 28.80
C ALA A 173 -10.13 -68.98 27.29
N LEU A 174 -11.27 -68.79 26.64
CA LEU A 174 -11.40 -68.50 25.22
C LEU A 174 -12.37 -67.34 25.04
N GLY A 175 -12.11 -66.44 24.09
CA GLY A 175 -12.91 -65.25 23.84
C GLY A 175 -12.41 -63.98 24.53
N TYR A 176 -11.28 -64.04 25.25
CA TYR A 176 -10.72 -62.90 25.98
C TYR A 176 -9.40 -62.44 25.34
N ALA A 177 -9.35 -61.18 24.93
CA ALA A 177 -8.22 -60.60 24.19
C ALA A 177 -7.39 -59.63 25.04
N GLY A 178 -7.31 -59.82 26.35
CA GLY A 178 -6.59 -58.91 27.25
C GLY A 178 -6.56 -59.39 28.69
N ALA A 179 -6.13 -58.50 29.59
CA ALA A 179 -6.06 -58.80 31.02
C ALA A 179 -7.46 -58.97 31.66
N ASP A 180 -8.51 -58.55 30.96
CA ASP A 180 -9.92 -58.76 31.28
C ASP A 180 -10.30 -60.24 31.45
N VAL A 181 -9.46 -61.17 31.00
CA VAL A 181 -9.62 -62.60 31.32
C VAL A 181 -9.63 -62.88 32.82
N VAL A 182 -8.88 -62.13 33.64
CA VAL A 182 -8.86 -62.32 35.10
C VAL A 182 -10.23 -62.00 35.68
N ARG A 183 -10.92 -60.99 35.14
CA ARG A 183 -12.31 -60.70 35.49
C ARG A 183 -13.23 -61.86 35.13
N GLY A 184 -13.07 -62.44 33.94
CA GLY A 184 -13.81 -63.63 33.53
C GLY A 184 -13.60 -64.83 34.47
N TYR A 185 -12.37 -65.07 34.92
CA TYR A 185 -12.07 -66.12 35.91
C TYR A 185 -12.68 -65.83 37.29
N MET A 186 -12.73 -64.57 37.70
CA MET A 186 -13.35 -64.19 38.97
C MET A 186 -14.88 -64.29 38.91
N ASP A 187 -15.50 -63.94 37.79
CA ASP A 187 -16.95 -64.05 37.59
C ASP A 187 -17.37 -65.52 37.50
N ASP A 188 -16.52 -66.37 36.92
CA ASP A 188 -16.75 -67.82 36.79
C ASP A 188 -18.12 -68.10 36.14
N ALA A 189 -18.47 -67.34 35.10
CA ALA A 189 -19.77 -67.39 34.47
C ALA A 189 -20.03 -68.74 33.76
N GLY A 190 -21.31 -69.12 33.67
CA GLY A 190 -21.75 -70.30 32.93
C GLY A 190 -21.90 -71.57 33.78
N GLU A 191 -22.58 -72.55 33.20
CA GLU A 191 -22.99 -73.80 33.86
C GLU A 191 -21.81 -74.72 34.20
N GLY A 192 -20.76 -74.74 33.36
CA GLY A 192 -19.55 -75.52 33.60
C GLY A 192 -18.69 -75.03 34.78
N ASN A 193 -18.99 -73.83 35.31
CA ASN A 193 -18.19 -73.16 36.32
C ASN A 193 -18.93 -73.00 37.66
N ARG A 194 -19.98 -73.81 37.92
CA ARG A 194 -20.78 -73.72 39.16
C ARG A 194 -19.98 -73.87 40.45
N ALA A 195 -18.84 -74.56 40.40
CA ALA A 195 -17.94 -74.72 41.55
C ALA A 195 -17.01 -73.50 41.80
N ALA A 196 -17.05 -72.47 40.94
CA ALA A 196 -16.17 -71.30 40.98
C ALA A 196 -14.67 -71.66 41.10
N GLY A 197 -14.25 -72.65 40.32
CA GLY A 197 -12.92 -73.24 40.42
C GLY A 197 -11.80 -72.29 39.99
N HIS A 198 -12.02 -71.44 38.98
CA HIS A 198 -10.99 -70.50 38.55
C HIS A 198 -10.70 -69.45 39.63
N ARG A 199 -11.76 -68.89 40.22
CA ARG A 199 -11.71 -68.00 41.37
C ARG A 199 -11.02 -68.64 42.57
N TRP A 200 -11.30 -69.91 42.85
CA TRP A 200 -10.63 -70.64 43.93
C TRP A 200 -9.11 -70.65 43.75
N TRP A 201 -8.63 -70.96 42.54
CA TRP A 201 -7.19 -70.95 42.23
C TRP A 201 -6.56 -69.57 42.37
N LEU A 202 -7.26 -68.52 41.93
CA LEU A 202 -6.81 -67.14 42.04
C LEU A 202 -6.70 -66.67 43.50
N GLN A 203 -7.62 -67.11 44.36
CA GLN A 203 -7.69 -66.70 45.77
C GLN A 203 -6.93 -67.63 46.72
N ASN A 204 -6.30 -68.69 46.22
CA ASN A 204 -5.58 -69.63 47.07
C ASN A 204 -4.39 -68.92 47.77
N PRO A 205 -4.42 -68.77 49.11
CA PRO A 205 -3.41 -68.03 49.83
C PRO A 205 -2.08 -68.78 49.91
N ARG A 206 -2.08 -70.07 49.58
CA ARG A 206 -0.85 -70.87 49.53
C ARG A 206 -0.12 -70.70 48.21
N THR A 207 -0.68 -70.07 47.18
CA THR A 207 0.04 -69.88 45.89
C THR A 207 0.94 -68.66 45.97
N ALA A 208 2.24 -68.81 45.68
CA ALA A 208 3.23 -67.73 45.64
C ALA A 208 3.52 -67.25 44.22
N THR A 209 3.54 -68.18 43.27
CA THR A 209 3.93 -67.93 41.87
C THR A 209 2.85 -68.43 40.92
N MET A 210 2.62 -67.69 39.84
CA MET A 210 1.75 -68.07 38.72
C MET A 210 2.49 -67.84 37.40
N GLY A 211 1.87 -68.09 36.26
CA GLY A 211 2.42 -67.72 34.95
C GLY A 211 1.32 -67.52 33.94
N ASN A 212 1.48 -66.58 33.02
CA ASN A 212 0.42 -66.21 32.09
C ASN A 212 0.86 -66.34 30.64
N GLY A 213 -0.06 -66.84 29.81
CA GLY A 213 0.08 -66.96 28.38
C GLY A 213 -1.20 -66.52 27.67
N THR A 214 -1.06 -65.67 26.67
CA THR A 214 -2.18 -65.18 25.85
C THR A 214 -1.82 -65.23 24.38
N VAL A 215 -2.70 -65.84 23.58
CA VAL A 215 -2.59 -65.92 22.12
C VAL A 215 -3.94 -65.55 21.52
N GLY A 216 -4.02 -64.40 20.85
CA GLY A 216 -5.28 -63.88 20.32
C GLY A 216 -6.33 -63.77 21.42
N THR A 217 -7.37 -64.60 21.34
CA THR A 217 -8.48 -64.66 22.31
C THR A 217 -8.40 -65.84 23.29
N ALA A 218 -7.34 -66.64 23.25
CA ALA A 218 -7.14 -67.75 24.19
C ALA A 218 -6.13 -67.37 25.27
N ASN A 219 -6.42 -67.77 26.51
CA ASN A 219 -5.56 -67.55 27.66
C ASN A 219 -5.37 -68.84 28.46
N ALA A 220 -4.17 -69.02 28.96
CA ALA A 220 -3.85 -69.96 30.01
C ALA A 220 -3.13 -69.20 31.14
N LEU A 221 -3.67 -69.29 32.36
CA LEU A 221 -3.06 -68.76 33.57
C LEU A 221 -2.65 -69.93 34.46
N TRP A 222 -1.36 -70.26 34.48
CA TRP A 222 -0.78 -71.29 35.33
C TRP A 222 -0.97 -70.93 36.81
N VAL A 223 -1.70 -71.76 37.54
CA VAL A 223 -2.11 -71.51 38.93
C VAL A 223 -1.54 -72.51 39.94
N ALA A 224 -1.05 -73.67 39.47
CA ALA A 224 -0.41 -74.69 40.30
C ALA A 224 1.11 -74.46 40.45
N GLY A 225 1.50 -73.27 40.90
CA GLY A 225 2.90 -72.88 41.12
C GLY A 225 3.43 -73.19 42.53
N GLU A 226 4.60 -72.64 42.87
CA GLU A 226 5.22 -72.77 44.19
C GLU A 226 4.30 -72.31 45.32
N LYS A 227 4.45 -72.96 46.47
CA LYS A 227 3.61 -72.71 47.64
C LYS A 227 4.28 -71.74 48.62
N SER A 228 3.55 -70.70 49.04
CA SER A 228 3.88 -69.84 50.18
C SER A 228 3.22 -70.35 51.46
N PHE A 229 3.92 -70.20 52.58
CA PHE A 229 3.42 -70.54 53.92
C PHE A 229 3.29 -69.31 54.84
N THR A 230 3.11 -68.13 54.25
CA THR A 230 2.78 -66.90 54.99
C THR A 230 1.43 -67.01 55.72
N THR A 231 1.19 -66.15 56.70
CA THR A 231 -0.07 -66.10 57.44
C THR A 231 -1.24 -65.85 56.46
N ALA A 232 -2.13 -66.84 56.34
CA ALA A 232 -3.26 -66.81 55.42
C ALA A 232 -4.56 -66.46 56.17
N PRO A 233 -5.52 -65.78 55.52
CA PRO A 233 -6.86 -65.65 56.10
C PRO A 233 -7.49 -67.04 56.23
N ARG A 234 -8.17 -67.29 57.36
CA ARG A 234 -8.88 -68.55 57.61
C ARG A 234 -9.96 -68.81 56.56
N TYR A 235 -10.64 -67.74 56.16
CA TYR A 235 -11.68 -67.75 55.14
C TYR A 235 -11.38 -66.72 54.08
N THR A 236 -11.68 -67.03 52.82
CA THR A 236 -11.83 -66.03 51.77
C THR A 236 -13.26 -66.04 51.27
N SER A 237 -13.74 -64.87 50.87
CA SER A 237 -15.02 -64.72 50.20
C SER A 237 -14.86 -63.92 48.91
N TRP A 238 -15.77 -64.17 47.97
CA TRP A 238 -15.98 -63.28 46.83
C TRP A 238 -17.48 -63.10 46.57
N PRO A 239 -17.97 -61.86 46.50
CA PRO A 239 -17.29 -60.61 46.87
C PRO A 239 -16.64 -60.65 48.27
N SER A 240 -15.52 -59.93 48.43
CA SER A 240 -14.77 -59.94 49.68
C SER A 240 -15.52 -59.22 50.81
N ALA A 241 -15.17 -59.52 52.05
CA ALA A 241 -15.66 -58.76 53.19
C ALA A 241 -15.12 -57.33 53.16
N GLY A 242 -15.99 -56.34 53.36
CA GLY A 242 -15.68 -54.91 53.25
C GLY A 242 -16.24 -54.28 51.98
N TYR A 243 -15.65 -53.17 51.55
CA TYR A 243 -16.02 -52.43 50.36
C TYR A 243 -15.58 -53.16 49.09
N VAL A 244 -16.53 -53.33 48.17
CA VAL A 244 -16.28 -53.91 46.84
C VAL A 244 -16.93 -52.99 45.79
N PRO A 245 -16.19 -52.55 44.76
CA PRO A 245 -16.77 -51.77 43.67
C PRO A 245 -17.91 -52.55 43.03
N ALA A 246 -19.10 -51.95 42.93
CA ALA A 246 -20.30 -52.59 42.41
C ALA A 246 -20.14 -53.17 40.99
N PRO A 247 -19.35 -52.58 40.06
CA PRO A 247 -19.06 -53.21 38.77
C PRO A 247 -18.31 -54.54 38.89
N LEU A 248 -17.74 -54.84 40.06
CA LEU A 248 -17.03 -56.09 40.32
C LEU A 248 -17.88 -57.21 40.91
N GLU A 249 -19.16 -56.96 41.14
CA GLU A 249 -20.09 -58.01 41.58
C GLU A 249 -20.23 -59.09 40.48
N PRO A 250 -20.07 -60.39 40.80
CA PRO A 250 -19.98 -61.48 39.81
C PRO A 250 -21.35 -61.96 39.27
N GLY A 251 -22.35 -61.09 39.18
CA GLY A 251 -23.68 -61.42 38.68
C GLY A 251 -24.49 -62.34 39.61
N GLY A 252 -24.28 -62.23 40.91
CA GLY A 252 -24.95 -63.01 41.96
C GLY A 252 -24.18 -64.25 42.43
N ARG A 253 -23.18 -64.74 41.68
CA ARG A 253 -22.44 -65.97 42.02
C ARG A 253 -21.38 -65.72 43.09
N TRP A 254 -21.73 -65.89 44.35
CA TRP A 254 -20.87 -65.62 45.50
C TRP A 254 -20.22 -66.92 46.00
N SER A 255 -19.07 -66.78 46.67
CA SER A 255 -18.32 -67.93 47.18
C SER A 255 -17.72 -67.66 48.55
N PHE A 256 -17.62 -68.72 49.36
CA PHE A 256 -16.97 -68.73 50.66
C PHE A 256 -16.13 -70.01 50.83
N THR A 257 -14.85 -69.83 51.12
CA THR A 257 -13.86 -70.92 51.13
C THR A 257 -13.12 -70.94 52.46
N THR A 258 -12.86 -72.14 52.99
CA THR A 258 -11.93 -72.37 54.09
C THR A 258 -10.60 -72.89 53.57
N TRP A 259 -9.50 -72.37 54.10
CA TRP A 259 -8.13 -72.79 53.73
C TRP A 259 -7.42 -73.60 54.81
N ASP A 260 -8.05 -73.68 55.98
CA ASP A 260 -7.59 -74.45 57.13
C ASP A 260 -8.25 -75.83 57.09
N PRO A 261 -7.47 -76.93 57.07
CA PRO A 261 -8.00 -78.30 56.99
C PRO A 261 -8.75 -78.77 58.24
N ASP A 262 -8.65 -78.06 59.38
CA ASP A 262 -9.53 -78.30 60.52
C ASP A 262 -10.98 -77.86 60.22
N TYR A 263 -11.13 -76.98 59.22
CA TYR A 263 -12.29 -76.46 58.50
C TYR A 263 -13.12 -77.43 57.67
N ASP A 264 -14.40 -77.68 57.96
CA ASP A 264 -15.30 -78.34 57.00
C ASP A 264 -16.61 -77.55 56.77
N LEU A 265 -16.95 -77.37 55.49
CA LEU A 265 -18.15 -76.67 54.99
C LEU A 265 -19.22 -77.62 54.43
N SER A 266 -19.01 -78.94 54.47
CA SER A 266 -19.91 -79.95 53.88
C SER A 266 -21.35 -79.90 54.42
N ARG A 267 -21.53 -79.41 55.64
CA ARG A 267 -22.84 -79.20 56.30
C ARG A 267 -23.26 -77.74 56.41
N ALA A 268 -22.46 -76.83 55.85
CA ALA A 268 -22.69 -75.41 56.00
C ALA A 268 -23.81 -74.91 55.08
N THR A 269 -24.58 -73.95 55.58
CA THR A 269 -25.61 -73.23 54.83
C THR A 269 -25.37 -71.73 54.90
N VAL A 270 -25.82 -71.01 53.87
CA VAL A 270 -25.65 -69.56 53.77
C VAL A 270 -26.99 -68.83 53.75
N GLY A 271 -27.06 -67.69 54.44
CA GLY A 271 -28.12 -66.70 54.32
C GLY A 271 -27.54 -65.32 54.01
N VAL A 272 -28.27 -64.50 53.26
CA VAL A 272 -27.86 -63.14 52.88
C VAL A 272 -28.98 -62.16 53.21
N THR A 273 -28.63 -61.09 53.92
CA THR A 273 -29.53 -59.96 54.21
C THR A 273 -28.97 -58.71 53.54
N GLY A 274 -29.70 -58.14 52.58
CA GLY A 274 -29.34 -56.91 51.90
C GLY A 274 -30.05 -55.68 52.48
N PRO A 275 -29.93 -54.51 51.84
CA PRO A 275 -30.50 -53.26 52.34
C PRO A 275 -32.04 -53.27 52.48
N ALA A 276 -32.72 -54.09 51.68
CA ALA A 276 -34.18 -54.23 51.68
C ALA A 276 -34.70 -55.41 52.53
N GLY A 277 -33.82 -56.13 53.25
CA GLY A 277 -34.16 -57.31 54.04
C GLY A 277 -33.52 -58.60 53.50
N GLU A 278 -34.13 -59.74 53.82
CA GLU A 278 -33.61 -61.05 53.38
C GLU A 278 -33.60 -61.17 51.85
N VAL A 279 -32.52 -61.71 51.31
CA VAL A 279 -32.32 -61.94 49.88
C VAL A 279 -32.36 -63.43 49.62
N ALA A 280 -33.07 -63.84 48.57
CA ALA A 280 -33.11 -65.25 48.17
C ALA A 280 -31.72 -65.76 47.81
N VAL A 281 -31.36 -66.95 48.31
CA VAL A 281 -30.08 -67.59 48.02
C VAL A 281 -30.29 -69.02 47.54
N THR A 282 -29.63 -69.39 46.44
CA THR A 282 -29.58 -70.76 45.94
C THR A 282 -28.16 -71.29 46.09
N GLN A 283 -27.93 -72.20 47.05
CA GLN A 283 -26.62 -72.78 47.31
C GLN A 283 -26.37 -74.03 46.45
N ALA A 284 -25.18 -74.12 45.84
CA ALA A 284 -24.71 -75.32 45.16
C ALA A 284 -24.16 -76.35 46.16
N PRO A 285 -24.19 -77.65 45.83
CA PRO A 285 -23.47 -78.66 46.61
C PRO A 285 -21.98 -78.29 46.74
N VAL A 286 -21.39 -78.54 47.91
CA VAL A 286 -19.96 -78.31 48.13
C VAL A 286 -19.17 -79.27 47.25
N ASP A 287 -18.35 -78.72 46.36
CA ASP A 287 -17.47 -79.51 45.51
C ASP A 287 -16.38 -80.17 46.37
N PRO A 288 -16.21 -81.51 46.33
CA PRO A 288 -15.24 -82.20 47.17
C PRO A 288 -13.78 -81.87 46.81
N THR A 289 -13.52 -81.34 45.61
CA THR A 289 -12.20 -80.92 45.15
C THR A 289 -11.78 -79.61 45.80
N PHE A 290 -12.71 -78.66 45.92
CA PHE A 290 -12.42 -77.29 46.36
C PHE A 290 -12.85 -76.99 47.80
N GLY A 291 -13.73 -77.80 48.38
CA GLY A 291 -14.24 -77.62 49.75
C GLY A 291 -14.86 -76.25 49.99
N SER A 292 -15.44 -75.65 48.94
CA SER A 292 -15.94 -74.27 48.94
C SER A 292 -17.45 -74.23 48.81
N LEU A 293 -18.08 -73.28 49.49
CA LEU A 293 -19.49 -72.95 49.30
C LEU A 293 -19.60 -71.97 48.14
N VAL A 294 -20.42 -72.30 47.15
CA VAL A 294 -20.81 -71.39 46.06
C VAL A 294 -22.32 -71.25 46.09
N PHE A 295 -22.81 -70.03 45.96
CA PHE A 295 -24.22 -69.71 46.08
C PHE A 295 -24.59 -68.53 45.22
N ASP A 296 -25.74 -68.62 44.55
CA ASP A 296 -26.30 -67.54 43.75
C ASP A 296 -27.22 -66.69 44.64
N VAL A 297 -26.86 -65.42 44.79
CA VAL A 297 -27.65 -64.39 45.47
C VAL A 297 -28.64 -63.79 44.47
N GLY A 298 -29.90 -63.64 44.90
CA GLY A 298 -30.99 -63.08 44.09
C GLY A 298 -30.81 -61.60 43.75
N ALA A 299 -31.90 -60.81 43.71
CA ALA A 299 -31.84 -59.41 43.27
C ALA A 299 -30.85 -58.57 44.09
N ILE A 300 -29.69 -58.26 43.50
CA ILE A 300 -28.69 -57.35 44.07
C ILE A 300 -29.02 -55.92 43.62
N ALA A 301 -29.19 -55.02 44.59
CA ALA A 301 -29.42 -53.61 44.40
C ALA A 301 -28.09 -52.91 44.11
N ARG A 302 -27.98 -52.30 42.93
CA ARG A 302 -26.84 -51.44 42.62
C ARG A 302 -26.92 -50.17 43.49
N PRO A 303 -25.80 -49.75 44.08
CA PRO A 303 -25.76 -48.51 44.86
C PRO A 303 -26.06 -47.30 43.96
N GLU A 304 -26.81 -46.32 44.49
CA GLU A 304 -27.05 -45.03 43.85
C GLU A 304 -26.29 -43.92 44.59
N GLY A 305 -25.49 -43.15 43.86
CA GLY A 305 -24.68 -42.07 44.43
C GLY A 305 -23.63 -42.56 45.42
N SER A 306 -23.39 -41.80 46.49
CA SER A 306 -22.32 -42.07 47.45
C SER A 306 -22.71 -43.06 48.56
N ALA A 307 -23.90 -43.67 48.54
CA ALA A 307 -24.28 -44.67 49.53
C ALA A 307 -23.87 -46.08 49.07
N ALA A 308 -23.30 -46.88 49.99
CA ALA A 308 -23.04 -48.30 49.73
C ALA A 308 -24.30 -49.15 50.00
N SER A 309 -24.45 -50.23 49.25
CA SER A 309 -25.45 -51.28 49.48
C SER A 309 -24.80 -52.40 50.30
N ASP A 310 -25.15 -52.50 51.58
CA ASP A 310 -24.59 -53.50 52.50
C ASP A 310 -25.35 -54.84 52.44
N TYR A 311 -24.59 -55.91 52.27
CA TYR A 311 -25.07 -57.29 52.30
C TYR A 311 -24.38 -58.07 53.40
N THR A 312 -25.13 -58.46 54.44
CA THR A 312 -24.62 -59.32 55.51
C THR A 312 -24.78 -60.78 55.12
N VAL A 313 -23.66 -61.47 54.94
CA VAL A 313 -23.60 -62.91 54.69
C VAL A 313 -23.42 -63.65 56.01
N THR A 314 -24.25 -64.66 56.24
CA THR A 314 -24.20 -65.51 57.44
C THR A 314 -24.00 -66.95 57.01
N VAL A 315 -22.88 -67.54 57.41
CA VAL A 315 -22.55 -68.95 57.17
C VAL A 315 -22.75 -69.73 58.47
N THR A 316 -23.67 -70.69 58.47
CA THR A 316 -23.98 -71.55 59.62
C THR A 316 -23.57 -73.00 59.33
N GLY A 317 -23.46 -73.85 60.35
CA GLY A 317 -23.16 -75.27 60.14
C GLY A 317 -21.71 -75.60 59.78
N ILE A 318 -20.78 -74.65 59.97
CA ILE A 318 -19.34 -74.90 59.83
C ILE A 318 -18.89 -75.87 60.91
N LEU A 319 -18.08 -76.86 60.54
CA LEU A 319 -17.47 -77.81 61.48
C LEU A 319 -16.00 -77.48 61.68
N LYS A 320 -15.50 -77.63 62.92
CA LYS A 320 -14.07 -77.64 63.25
C LYS A 320 -13.71 -79.00 63.82
N ARG A 321 -12.89 -79.78 63.12
CA ARG A 321 -12.54 -81.17 63.50
C ARG A 321 -13.78 -82.03 63.83
N GLY A 322 -14.83 -81.87 63.02
CA GLY A 322 -16.11 -82.58 63.17
C GLY A 322 -17.16 -81.92 64.07
N GLU A 323 -16.77 -80.92 64.88
CA GLU A 323 -17.68 -80.26 65.83
C GLU A 323 -18.26 -78.95 65.27
N PRO A 324 -19.58 -78.72 65.35
CA PRO A 324 -20.18 -77.45 64.92
C PRO A 324 -19.63 -76.24 65.68
N ILE A 325 -19.39 -75.14 64.96
CA ILE A 325 -18.98 -73.85 65.53
C ILE A 325 -20.06 -72.78 65.35
N SER A 326 -19.91 -71.65 66.06
CA SER A 326 -20.79 -70.49 65.90
C SER A 326 -20.82 -69.97 64.46
N PRO A 327 -21.97 -69.44 64.00
CA PRO A 327 -22.08 -68.83 62.67
C PRO A 327 -21.00 -67.78 62.40
N TYR A 328 -20.46 -67.79 61.19
CA TYR A 328 -19.56 -66.76 60.71
C TYR A 328 -20.36 -65.69 59.95
N ARG A 329 -20.11 -64.42 60.23
CA ARG A 329 -20.78 -63.28 59.58
C ARG A 329 -19.77 -62.31 59.00
N TYR A 330 -20.05 -61.80 57.82
CA TYR A 330 -19.29 -60.74 57.18
C TYR A 330 -20.21 -59.88 56.32
N THR A 331 -19.78 -58.64 56.05
CA THR A 331 -20.54 -57.69 55.22
C THR A 331 -19.81 -57.47 53.91
N VAL A 332 -20.55 -57.48 52.80
CA VAL A 332 -20.13 -57.00 51.49
C VAL A 332 -20.81 -55.64 51.29
N ALA A 333 -20.02 -54.57 51.24
CA ALA A 333 -20.48 -53.21 51.01
C ALA A 333 -20.25 -52.85 49.53
N LEU A 334 -21.27 -53.05 48.69
CA LEU A 334 -21.19 -52.71 47.27
C LEU A 334 -21.30 -51.19 47.12
N PHE A 335 -20.34 -50.54 46.47
CA PHE A 335 -20.36 -49.09 46.29
C PHE A 335 -20.01 -48.70 44.84
N ASP A 336 -20.48 -47.53 44.40
CA ASP A 336 -20.06 -46.95 43.13
C ASP A 336 -18.65 -46.34 43.30
N PRO A 337 -17.60 -46.89 42.65
CA PRO A 337 -16.23 -46.40 42.78
C PRO A 337 -16.04 -44.99 42.21
N ASP A 338 -16.98 -44.52 41.39
CA ASP A 338 -16.91 -43.21 40.76
C ASP A 338 -17.66 -42.16 41.58
N ALA A 339 -18.49 -42.57 42.55
CA ALA A 339 -19.45 -41.71 43.25
C ALA A 339 -18.85 -40.46 43.90
N ASP A 340 -17.56 -40.45 44.23
CA ASP A 340 -16.89 -39.32 44.88
C ASP A 340 -15.95 -38.55 43.93
N LEU A 341 -15.83 -38.94 42.65
CA LEU A 341 -15.04 -38.21 41.66
C LEU A 341 -15.68 -36.85 41.33
N PRO A 342 -14.93 -35.75 41.33
CA PRO A 342 -15.49 -34.45 41.01
C PRO A 342 -15.88 -34.39 39.53
N LEU A 343 -17.05 -33.79 39.24
CA LEU A 343 -17.36 -33.35 37.89
C LEU A 343 -16.57 -32.08 37.62
N GLU A 344 -15.74 -32.08 36.60
CA GLU A 344 -14.90 -30.92 36.23
C GLU A 344 -14.83 -30.80 34.71
N ALA A 345 -14.67 -29.58 34.20
CA ALA A 345 -14.33 -29.36 32.81
C ALA A 345 -12.84 -29.63 32.61
N THR A 346 -12.50 -30.66 31.82
CA THR A 346 -11.12 -31.02 31.50
C THR A 346 -10.58 -30.24 30.30
N THR A 347 -11.47 -29.63 29.51
CA THR A 347 -11.14 -28.57 28.56
C THR A 347 -12.15 -27.44 28.70
N GLU A 348 -11.71 -26.20 28.54
CA GLU A 348 -12.58 -25.03 28.64
C GLU A 348 -13.52 -24.88 27.44
N VAL A 349 -14.70 -24.31 27.68
CA VAL A 349 -15.64 -23.85 26.67
C VAL A 349 -15.05 -22.63 25.98
N ALA A 350 -15.11 -22.61 24.65
CA ALA A 350 -14.56 -21.52 23.85
C ALA A 350 -15.60 -20.97 22.88
N VAL A 351 -15.38 -19.74 22.42
CA VAL A 351 -16.20 -19.09 21.40
C VAL A 351 -15.40 -18.97 20.11
N THR A 352 -16.00 -19.38 18.99
CA THR A 352 -15.43 -19.24 17.65
C THR A 352 -16.36 -18.43 16.74
N GLY A 353 -15.80 -17.81 15.71
CA GLY A 353 -16.55 -16.97 14.75
C GLY A 353 -16.07 -15.51 14.76
N THR A 354 -16.66 -14.71 13.87
CA THR A 354 -16.31 -13.29 13.71
C THR A 354 -17.23 -12.42 14.57
N THR A 355 -16.67 -11.56 15.41
CA THR A 355 -17.42 -10.64 16.29
C THR A 355 -17.94 -9.43 15.51
N GLN A 356 -18.90 -9.67 14.62
CA GLN A 356 -19.52 -8.66 13.78
C GLN A 356 -21.03 -8.89 13.67
N VAL A 357 -21.83 -7.82 13.71
CA VAL A 357 -23.30 -7.90 13.54
C VAL A 357 -23.67 -8.64 12.26
N GLY A 358 -24.62 -9.57 12.36
CA GLY A 358 -25.06 -10.44 11.28
C GLY A 358 -24.24 -11.73 11.12
N GLN A 359 -23.14 -11.89 11.88
CA GLN A 359 -22.37 -13.13 11.93
C GLN A 359 -22.83 -14.03 13.07
N VAL A 360 -22.52 -15.33 12.96
CA VAL A 360 -22.83 -16.33 13.99
C VAL A 360 -21.56 -16.66 14.76
N LEU A 361 -21.66 -16.62 16.10
CA LEU A 361 -20.67 -17.20 17.00
C LEU A 361 -21.09 -18.61 17.38
N THR A 362 -20.11 -19.50 17.53
CA THR A 362 -20.33 -20.91 17.86
C THR A 362 -19.57 -21.28 19.13
N ALA A 363 -20.25 -21.92 20.07
CA ALA A 363 -19.67 -22.49 21.26
C ALA A 363 -18.96 -23.81 20.93
N VAL A 364 -17.71 -23.92 21.35
CA VAL A 364 -16.95 -25.16 21.33
C VAL A 364 -17.18 -25.86 22.67
N ALA A 365 -17.74 -27.06 22.63
CA ALA A 365 -18.11 -27.80 23.83
C ALA A 365 -16.88 -28.13 24.70
N PRO A 366 -16.98 -27.99 26.04
CA PRO A 366 -15.96 -28.51 26.94
C PRO A 366 -15.99 -30.04 26.98
N ALA A 367 -14.86 -30.64 27.32
CA ALA A 367 -14.79 -32.03 27.75
C ALA A 367 -14.97 -32.09 29.27
N TRP A 368 -15.69 -33.11 29.75
CA TRP A 368 -15.97 -33.29 31.17
C TRP A 368 -15.19 -34.50 31.72
N SER A 369 -14.82 -34.45 32.99
CA SER A 369 -14.08 -35.52 33.68
C SER A 369 -14.87 -36.83 33.77
N LEU A 370 -16.21 -36.76 33.74
CA LEU A 370 -17.10 -37.91 33.90
C LEU A 370 -17.88 -38.23 32.62
N PRO A 371 -17.97 -39.51 32.21
CA PRO A 371 -18.77 -39.93 31.08
C PRO A 371 -20.28 -39.73 31.34
N GLY A 372 -21.06 -39.56 30.27
CA GLY A 372 -22.51 -39.34 30.38
C GLY A 372 -22.92 -37.94 30.84
N THR A 373 -21.96 -37.01 30.99
CA THR A 373 -22.25 -35.62 31.32
C THR A 373 -23.01 -34.93 30.19
N THR A 374 -24.17 -34.34 30.53
CA THR A 374 -24.96 -33.50 29.61
C THR A 374 -24.54 -32.04 29.75
N THR A 375 -24.53 -31.29 28.64
CA THR A 375 -24.10 -29.87 28.63
C THR A 375 -25.24 -28.97 28.15
N THR A 376 -25.52 -27.90 28.89
CA THR A 376 -26.42 -26.82 28.47
C THR A 376 -25.65 -25.50 28.35
N TYR A 377 -26.10 -24.59 27.49
CA TYR A 377 -25.41 -23.32 27.26
C TYR A 377 -26.26 -22.11 27.66
N GLN A 378 -25.59 -21.00 27.97
CA GLN A 378 -26.19 -19.68 28.06
C GLN A 378 -25.20 -18.64 27.53
N TRP A 379 -25.62 -17.84 26.55
CA TRP A 379 -24.80 -16.73 26.02
C TRP A 379 -25.04 -15.44 26.80
N PHE A 380 -24.00 -14.62 26.91
CA PHE A 380 -24.02 -13.35 27.62
C PHE A 380 -23.43 -12.23 26.77
N ARG A 381 -23.99 -11.04 26.94
CA ARG A 381 -23.47 -9.76 26.45
C ARG A 381 -22.89 -9.01 27.64
N GLY A 382 -21.56 -8.96 27.73
CA GLY A 382 -20.87 -8.62 28.97
C GLY A 382 -21.29 -9.59 30.08
N ASP A 383 -21.84 -9.06 31.18
CA ASP A 383 -22.33 -9.85 32.31
C ASP A 383 -23.82 -10.18 32.23
N LEU A 384 -24.55 -9.65 31.24
CA LEU A 384 -25.99 -9.84 31.11
C LEU A 384 -26.29 -11.04 30.21
N ALA A 385 -27.10 -11.98 30.71
CA ALA A 385 -27.58 -13.11 29.91
C ALA A 385 -28.43 -12.60 28.74
N ILE A 386 -28.16 -13.12 27.55
CA ILE A 386 -28.99 -12.86 26.37
C ILE A 386 -30.21 -13.79 26.46
N PRO A 387 -31.45 -13.27 26.57
CA PRO A 387 -32.64 -14.10 26.72
C PRO A 387 -32.73 -15.17 25.62
N ASP A 388 -33.11 -16.39 26.01
CA ASP A 388 -33.32 -17.56 25.14
C ASP A 388 -32.11 -18.05 24.34
N ALA A 389 -30.95 -17.41 24.46
CA ALA A 389 -29.72 -17.82 23.79
C ALA A 389 -29.05 -18.99 24.55
N THR A 390 -29.64 -20.18 24.41
CA THR A 390 -29.21 -21.43 25.09
C THR A 390 -28.65 -22.50 24.16
N GLY A 391 -28.63 -22.21 22.85
CA GLY A 391 -28.06 -23.09 21.83
C GLY A 391 -26.53 -23.00 21.74
N THR A 392 -25.95 -23.86 20.89
CA THR A 392 -24.51 -23.84 20.57
C THR A 392 -24.10 -22.70 19.63
N ALA A 393 -25.06 -21.95 19.08
CA ALA A 393 -24.82 -20.86 18.15
C ALA A 393 -25.58 -19.59 18.57
N LEU A 394 -24.96 -18.43 18.36
CA LEU A 394 -25.52 -17.11 18.62
C LEU A 394 -25.37 -16.22 17.40
N LEU A 395 -26.49 -15.78 16.81
CA LEU A 395 -26.49 -14.74 15.78
C LEU A 395 -26.33 -13.36 16.42
N LEU A 396 -25.29 -12.64 16.04
CA LEU A 396 -25.03 -11.29 16.54
C LEU A 396 -25.96 -10.27 15.90
N THR A 397 -26.54 -9.41 16.73
CA THR A 397 -27.49 -8.36 16.34
C THR A 397 -26.92 -6.98 16.64
N SER A 398 -27.59 -5.92 16.18
CA SER A 398 -27.16 -4.55 16.47
C SER A 398 -27.08 -4.24 17.97
N ALA A 399 -27.87 -4.93 18.81
CA ALA A 399 -27.85 -4.78 20.27
C ALA A 399 -26.54 -5.26 20.92
N ASP A 400 -25.74 -6.07 20.22
CA ASP A 400 -24.48 -6.60 20.72
C ASP A 400 -23.30 -5.63 20.49
N THR A 401 -23.47 -4.62 19.64
CA THR A 401 -22.41 -3.70 19.20
C THR A 401 -21.70 -3.03 20.39
N GLY A 402 -20.36 -3.13 20.38
CA GLY A 402 -19.49 -2.57 21.41
C GLY A 402 -19.47 -3.38 22.71
N SER A 403 -20.07 -4.57 22.75
CA SER A 403 -20.00 -5.49 23.88
C SER A 403 -19.14 -6.70 23.54
N ALA A 404 -18.46 -7.26 24.54
CA ALA A 404 -17.87 -8.59 24.44
C ALA A 404 -18.96 -9.64 24.65
N ILE A 405 -18.83 -10.78 23.97
CA ILE A 405 -19.73 -11.92 24.12
C ILE A 405 -18.98 -13.03 24.87
N ARG A 406 -19.69 -13.76 25.71
CA ARG A 406 -19.18 -14.97 26.37
C ARG A 406 -20.26 -16.03 26.40
N VAL A 407 -19.85 -17.29 26.52
CA VAL A 407 -20.77 -18.42 26.71
C VAL A 407 -20.44 -19.12 28.01
N GLU A 408 -21.48 -19.56 28.70
CA GLU A 408 -21.41 -20.43 29.86
C GLU A 408 -21.89 -21.82 29.45
N ALA A 409 -21.10 -22.86 29.76
CA ALA A 409 -21.46 -24.25 29.63
C ALA A 409 -21.70 -24.84 31.02
N THR A 410 -22.85 -25.47 31.24
CA THR A 410 -23.17 -26.16 32.50
C THR A 410 -23.19 -27.67 32.28
N GLY A 411 -22.25 -28.38 32.91
CA GLY A 411 -22.17 -29.83 32.94
C GLY A 411 -23.08 -30.43 34.02
N ARG A 412 -23.83 -31.47 33.68
CA ARG A 412 -24.74 -32.19 34.59
C ARG A 412 -24.62 -33.71 34.45
N VAL A 413 -24.51 -34.37 35.59
CA VAL A 413 -24.60 -35.83 35.74
C VAL A 413 -25.41 -36.15 36.99
N ALA A 414 -26.18 -37.24 36.95
CA ALA A 414 -27.08 -37.63 38.05
C ALA A 414 -26.32 -37.81 39.38
N GLY A 415 -26.95 -37.43 40.49
CA GLY A 415 -26.36 -37.55 41.83
C GLY A 415 -25.29 -36.51 42.18
N ARG A 416 -24.97 -35.56 41.29
CA ARG A 416 -23.95 -34.52 41.51
C ARG A 416 -24.48 -33.10 41.34
N ALA A 417 -23.80 -32.16 41.99
CA ALA A 417 -23.99 -30.74 41.74
C ALA A 417 -23.53 -30.38 40.31
N PRO A 418 -24.24 -29.47 39.60
CA PRO A 418 -23.82 -29.00 38.28
C PRO A 418 -22.53 -28.20 38.38
N VAL A 419 -21.69 -28.29 37.36
CA VAL A 419 -20.47 -27.48 37.24
C VAL A 419 -20.58 -26.55 36.06
N VAL A 420 -20.15 -25.31 36.29
CA VAL A 420 -20.23 -24.21 35.33
C VAL A 420 -18.83 -23.90 34.84
N ASP A 421 -18.68 -23.87 33.52
CA ASP A 421 -17.48 -23.44 32.83
C ASP A 421 -17.80 -22.25 31.91
N ARG A 422 -16.87 -21.30 31.79
CA ARG A 422 -17.12 -19.99 31.16
C ARG A 422 -16.00 -19.65 30.19
N SER A 423 -16.38 -19.26 28.98
CA SER A 423 -15.41 -18.84 27.98
C SER A 423 -14.78 -17.50 28.37
N GLU A 424 -13.55 -17.30 27.90
CA GLU A 424 -12.98 -15.96 27.80
C GLU A 424 -13.91 -15.03 26.98
N PRO A 425 -14.01 -13.74 27.33
CA PRO A 425 -14.79 -12.78 26.56
C PRO A 425 -14.20 -12.59 25.15
N THR A 426 -15.07 -12.53 24.14
CA THR A 426 -14.64 -12.22 22.77
C THR A 426 -14.16 -10.77 22.65
N THR A 427 -13.51 -10.44 21.53
CA THR A 427 -13.36 -9.04 21.13
C THR A 427 -14.72 -8.37 20.99
N LEU A 428 -14.76 -7.04 21.17
CA LEU A 428 -16.01 -6.28 21.07
C LEU A 428 -16.66 -6.49 19.70
N VAL A 429 -17.98 -6.71 19.71
CA VAL A 429 -18.75 -6.86 18.48
C VAL A 429 -18.78 -5.53 17.73
N THR A 430 -18.46 -5.58 16.43
CA THR A 430 -18.52 -4.41 15.54
C THR A 430 -19.71 -4.50 14.58
N THR A 431 -20.21 -3.37 14.10
CA THR A 431 -21.22 -3.31 13.03
C THR A 431 -20.56 -2.99 11.68
N PRO A 432 -20.95 -3.63 10.57
CA PRO A 432 -20.37 -3.33 9.26
C PRO A 432 -20.69 -1.89 8.81
N ALA A 433 -19.69 -1.20 8.27
CA ALA A 433 -19.88 0.10 7.62
C ALA A 433 -20.28 -0.05 6.14
N SER A 434 -21.12 0.87 5.69
CA SER A 434 -21.33 1.20 4.28
C SER A 434 -20.68 2.54 3.98
N VAL A 435 -19.75 2.56 3.02
CA VAL A 435 -19.03 3.77 2.61
C VAL A 435 -19.40 4.10 1.17
N SER A 436 -19.83 5.34 0.94
CA SER A 436 -20.05 5.88 -0.40
C SER A 436 -19.23 7.14 -0.60
N VAL A 437 -18.80 7.34 -1.85
CA VAL A 437 -18.09 8.54 -2.28
C VAL A 437 -18.64 9.00 -3.61
N THR A 438 -18.78 10.32 -3.76
CA THR A 438 -19.01 10.96 -5.06
C THR A 438 -17.85 11.89 -5.37
N ALA A 439 -17.44 11.91 -6.63
CA ALA A 439 -16.36 12.76 -7.12
C ALA A 439 -16.94 13.73 -8.17
N THR A 440 -16.57 15.01 -8.06
CA THR A 440 -16.93 16.07 -9.01
C THR A 440 -15.69 16.87 -9.34
N SER A 441 -15.60 17.44 -10.55
CA SER A 441 -14.52 18.37 -10.92
C SER A 441 -15.12 19.78 -11.01
N PRO A 442 -15.16 20.52 -9.88
CA PRO A 442 -15.79 21.84 -9.86
C PRO A 442 -14.99 22.88 -10.67
N ASP A 443 -13.67 22.70 -10.76
CA ASP A 443 -12.72 23.58 -11.44
C ASP A 443 -11.61 22.76 -12.11
N GLN A 444 -10.88 23.36 -13.07
CA GLN A 444 -9.77 22.70 -13.76
C GLN A 444 -8.66 22.29 -12.77
N GLY A 445 -8.23 21.03 -12.89
CA GLY A 445 -7.23 20.45 -11.99
C GLY A 445 -7.72 20.23 -10.57
N GLU A 446 -9.02 20.40 -10.29
CA GLU A 446 -9.62 20.13 -9.00
C GLU A 446 -10.59 18.95 -9.03
N VAL A 447 -10.57 18.17 -7.96
CA VAL A 447 -11.56 17.13 -7.68
C VAL A 447 -12.11 17.32 -6.27
N ARG A 448 -13.42 17.52 -6.15
CA ARG A 448 -14.14 17.52 -4.87
C ARG A 448 -14.79 16.15 -4.63
N LEU A 449 -14.41 15.52 -3.54
CA LEU A 449 -14.91 14.25 -3.04
C LEU A 449 -15.87 14.49 -1.88
N SER A 450 -17.08 13.94 -1.95
CA SER A 450 -18.05 13.92 -0.85
C SER A 450 -18.22 12.48 -0.37
N VAL A 451 -17.92 12.24 0.90
CA VAL A 451 -17.90 10.92 1.53
C VAL A 451 -19.05 10.79 2.53
N THR A 452 -19.73 9.65 2.51
CA THR A 452 -20.68 9.25 3.56
C THR A 452 -20.33 7.86 4.08
N VAL A 453 -20.31 7.71 5.40
CA VAL A 453 -20.13 6.45 6.13
C VAL A 453 -21.36 6.24 7.01
N ALA A 454 -22.02 5.10 6.85
CA ALA A 454 -23.18 4.71 7.63
C ALA A 454 -22.96 3.31 8.23
N ALA A 455 -23.49 3.05 9.42
CA ALA A 455 -23.48 1.73 10.03
C ALA A 455 -24.74 1.52 10.88
N ALA A 456 -25.30 0.31 10.86
CA ALA A 456 -26.53 0.02 11.59
C ALA A 456 -26.29 0.10 13.10
N GLY A 457 -27.17 0.81 13.83
CA GLY A 457 -27.02 1.04 15.27
C GLY A 457 -26.07 2.19 15.65
N GLU A 458 -25.38 2.79 14.67
CA GLU A 458 -24.43 3.89 14.88
C GLU A 458 -24.80 5.06 13.96
N PRO A 459 -25.72 5.96 14.37
CA PRO A 459 -26.30 6.99 13.49
C PRO A 459 -25.31 8.09 13.08
N ALA A 460 -24.18 8.22 13.78
CA ALA A 460 -23.13 9.21 13.49
C ALA A 460 -21.74 8.59 13.61
N PRO A 461 -21.31 7.71 12.67
CA PRO A 461 -19.99 7.09 12.72
C PRO A 461 -18.89 8.16 12.74
N SER A 462 -18.00 8.06 13.73
CA SER A 462 -16.80 8.88 13.84
C SER A 462 -15.59 8.19 13.20
N GLY A 463 -14.42 8.82 13.26
CA GLY A 463 -13.17 8.26 12.76
C GLY A 463 -12.62 9.02 11.55
N THR A 464 -11.74 8.37 10.79
CA THR A 464 -11.07 8.99 9.65
C THR A 464 -11.18 8.12 8.41
N VAL A 465 -11.20 8.77 7.25
CA VAL A 465 -11.15 8.12 5.95
C VAL A 465 -9.86 8.47 5.20
N ASP A 466 -9.28 7.47 4.54
CA ASP A 466 -8.21 7.66 3.56
C ASP A 466 -8.84 7.78 2.16
N ILE A 467 -8.37 8.73 1.36
CA ILE A 467 -8.76 8.85 -0.06
C ILE A 467 -7.66 8.23 -0.89
N LEU A 468 -8.02 7.25 -1.72
CA LEU A 468 -7.09 6.50 -2.54
C LEU A 468 -7.39 6.68 -4.01
N GLU A 469 -6.32 6.65 -4.80
CA GLU A 469 -6.40 6.36 -6.23
C GLU A 469 -5.61 5.08 -6.50
N GLY A 470 -6.30 4.04 -6.97
CA GLY A 470 -5.78 2.68 -6.87
C GLY A 470 -5.49 2.34 -5.40
N GLU A 471 -4.23 1.99 -5.10
CA GLU A 471 -3.75 1.69 -3.74
C GLU A 471 -3.05 2.89 -3.07
N THR A 472 -2.86 4.00 -3.78
CA THR A 472 -2.07 5.13 -3.28
C THR A 472 -2.95 6.11 -2.52
N VAL A 473 -2.59 6.45 -1.28
CA VAL A 473 -3.24 7.52 -0.51
C VAL A 473 -2.83 8.87 -1.10
N VAL A 474 -3.79 9.61 -1.66
CA VAL A 474 -3.54 10.87 -2.41
C VAL A 474 -3.75 12.14 -1.58
N ALA A 475 -4.22 12.01 -0.34
CA ALA A 475 -4.41 13.12 0.58
C ALA A 475 -4.26 12.67 2.05
N PRO A 476 -3.93 13.59 2.98
CA PRO A 476 -4.01 13.33 4.41
C PRO A 476 -5.40 12.81 4.82
N ALA A 477 -5.43 11.94 5.83
CA ALA A 477 -6.66 11.34 6.34
C ALA A 477 -7.67 12.42 6.77
N VAL A 478 -8.94 12.22 6.40
CA VAL A 478 -10.01 13.20 6.61
C VAL A 478 -10.90 12.72 7.76
N PRO A 479 -11.08 13.50 8.84
CA PRO A 479 -11.99 13.14 9.92
C PRO A 479 -13.45 13.22 9.45
N LEU A 480 -14.28 12.29 9.94
CA LEU A 480 -15.72 12.31 9.74
C LEU A 480 -16.40 13.25 10.74
N ALA A 481 -17.33 14.06 10.26
CA ALA A 481 -18.29 14.80 11.06
C ALA A 481 -19.68 14.20 10.82
N ALA A 482 -20.25 13.54 11.83
CA ALA A 482 -21.55 12.84 11.74
C ALA A 482 -21.65 11.90 10.52
N GLY A 483 -20.64 11.03 10.34
CA GLY A 483 -20.59 10.09 9.21
C GLY A 483 -20.31 10.72 7.84
N ARG A 484 -19.95 12.01 7.76
CA ARG A 484 -19.69 12.69 6.48
C ARG A 484 -18.33 13.37 6.46
N ALA A 485 -17.73 13.45 5.27
CA ALA A 485 -16.53 14.25 5.03
C ALA A 485 -16.53 14.81 3.61
N THR A 486 -15.83 15.93 3.41
CA THR A 486 -15.60 16.51 2.08
C THR A 486 -14.11 16.84 1.94
N ARG A 487 -13.54 16.56 0.77
CA ARG A 487 -12.15 16.89 0.44
C ARG A 487 -12.03 17.41 -0.98
N THR A 488 -11.33 18.52 -1.16
CA THR A 488 -10.87 18.96 -2.47
C THR A 488 -9.41 18.56 -2.67
N LEU A 489 -9.12 17.93 -3.80
CA LEU A 489 -7.77 17.70 -4.31
C LEU A 489 -7.49 18.77 -5.37
N SER A 490 -6.33 19.42 -5.32
CA SER A 490 -5.90 20.44 -6.28
C SER A 490 -4.65 19.97 -7.02
N GLY A 491 -4.44 20.45 -8.25
CA GLY A 491 -3.32 20.03 -9.09
C GLY A 491 -3.46 18.62 -9.66
N VAL A 492 -4.69 18.10 -9.74
CA VAL A 492 -4.98 16.80 -10.33
C VAL A 492 -4.75 16.88 -11.84
N THR A 493 -3.97 15.95 -12.40
CA THR A 493 -3.73 15.89 -13.84
C THR A 493 -5.03 15.65 -14.62
N PRO A 494 -5.24 16.34 -15.76
CA PRO A 494 -6.39 16.12 -16.63
C PRO A 494 -6.54 14.68 -17.09
N GLY A 495 -7.78 14.26 -17.34
CA GLY A 495 -8.15 12.91 -17.77
C GLY A 495 -9.12 12.23 -16.82
N ASP A 496 -9.44 10.96 -17.10
CA ASP A 496 -10.31 10.16 -16.26
C ASP A 496 -9.57 9.70 -15.00
N ARG A 497 -10.17 9.98 -13.85
CA ARG A 497 -9.63 9.66 -12.52
C ARG A 497 -10.65 8.85 -11.75
N SER A 498 -10.18 8.00 -10.84
CA SER A 498 -11.04 7.09 -10.10
C SER A 498 -10.57 6.98 -8.66
N TYR A 499 -11.46 7.33 -7.72
CA TYR A 499 -11.12 7.41 -6.30
C TYR A 499 -11.94 6.43 -5.48
N THR A 500 -11.28 5.71 -4.58
CA THR A 500 -11.94 4.95 -3.51
C THR A 500 -11.69 5.63 -2.17
N VAL A 501 -12.56 5.35 -1.20
CA VAL A 501 -12.43 5.86 0.15
C VAL A 501 -12.43 4.71 1.12
N ARG A 502 -11.35 4.60 1.90
CA ARG A 502 -11.19 3.58 2.94
C ARG A 502 -11.47 4.19 4.31
N PHE A 503 -12.55 3.74 4.93
CA PHE A 503 -12.83 4.00 6.34
C PHE A 503 -12.02 3.03 7.21
N ARG A 504 -11.25 3.58 8.16
CA ARG A 504 -10.35 2.79 9.01
C ARG A 504 -11.04 1.98 10.11
N GLY A 505 -12.35 2.17 10.30
CA GLY A 505 -13.10 1.55 11.39
C GLY A 505 -12.92 2.28 12.72
N THR A 506 -13.70 1.84 13.70
CA THR A 506 -13.63 2.24 15.12
C THR A 506 -13.78 1.01 16.00
N ALA A 507 -13.78 1.19 17.33
CA ALA A 507 -14.08 0.11 18.26
C ALA A 507 -15.51 -0.48 18.11
N ARG A 508 -16.42 0.23 17.43
CA ARG A 508 -17.82 -0.17 17.23
C ARG A 508 -18.18 -0.46 15.78
N VAL A 509 -17.43 0.07 14.81
CA VAL A 509 -17.75 -0.03 13.39
C VAL A 509 -16.57 -0.65 12.63
N SER A 510 -16.81 -1.70 11.85
CA SER A 510 -15.76 -2.39 11.11
C SER A 510 -15.19 -1.50 9.97
N PRO A 511 -13.91 -1.66 9.59
CA PRO A 511 -13.34 -0.99 8.43
C PRO A 511 -14.07 -1.37 7.13
N ALA A 512 -14.15 -0.44 6.18
CA ALA A 512 -14.78 -0.68 4.89
C ALA A 512 -14.20 0.25 3.82
N THR A 513 -14.26 -0.18 2.55
CA THR A 513 -13.83 0.62 1.41
C THR A 513 -15.02 0.83 0.47
N SER A 514 -15.18 2.06 -0.02
CA SER A 514 -16.23 2.38 -0.99
C SER A 514 -15.96 1.73 -2.35
N PRO A 515 -17.00 1.56 -3.18
CA PRO A 515 -16.82 1.49 -4.62
C PRO A 515 -16.06 2.72 -5.15
N ALA A 516 -15.46 2.59 -6.34
CA ALA A 516 -14.71 3.68 -6.95
C ALA A 516 -15.65 4.74 -7.55
N ALA A 517 -15.38 6.01 -7.28
CA ALA A 517 -16.03 7.14 -7.94
C ALA A 517 -15.15 7.67 -9.07
N ALA A 518 -15.64 7.52 -10.30
CA ALA A 518 -15.01 8.08 -11.49
C ALA A 518 -15.32 9.57 -11.64
N VAL A 519 -14.35 10.34 -12.14
CA VAL A 519 -14.49 11.75 -12.50
C VAL A 519 -13.54 12.08 -13.64
N SER A 520 -14.04 12.76 -14.67
CA SER A 520 -13.20 13.29 -15.75
C SER A 520 -12.76 14.70 -15.38
N VAL A 521 -11.45 14.89 -15.20
CA VAL A 521 -10.85 16.19 -14.89
C VAL A 521 -10.52 16.88 -16.22
N GLY A 522 -11.12 18.05 -16.46
CA GLY A 522 -10.92 18.81 -17.68
C GLY A 522 -9.45 19.26 -17.87
N GLY A 523 -8.96 19.18 -19.10
CA GLY A 523 -7.66 19.74 -19.50
C GLY A 523 -7.78 21.18 -20.02
N PRO A 524 -6.63 21.87 -20.22
CA PRO A 524 -6.66 23.21 -20.79
C PRO A 524 -7.24 23.17 -22.19
N VAL A 525 -8.18 24.08 -22.48
CA VAL A 525 -8.84 24.17 -23.78
C VAL A 525 -7.86 24.71 -24.84
N GLN A 526 -8.04 24.35 -26.10
CA GLN A 526 -7.19 24.84 -27.19
C GLN A 526 -7.38 26.35 -27.38
N ALA A 527 -6.27 27.09 -27.48
CA ALA A 527 -6.26 28.51 -27.86
C ALA A 527 -6.40 28.67 -29.39
N GLU A 528 -7.16 29.67 -29.80
CA GLU A 528 -7.19 30.17 -31.17
C GLU A 528 -6.67 31.62 -31.17
N LEU A 529 -5.81 31.97 -32.14
CA LEU A 529 -5.17 33.29 -32.24
C LEU A 529 -5.61 33.99 -33.51
N GLU A 530 -6.14 35.21 -33.36
CA GLU A 530 -6.35 36.14 -34.47
C GLU A 530 -5.35 37.29 -34.36
N VAL A 531 -4.58 37.52 -35.43
CA VAL A 531 -3.55 38.58 -35.47
C VAL A 531 -3.90 39.59 -36.56
N ARG A 532 -3.98 40.87 -36.18
CA ARG A 532 -4.20 41.99 -37.09
C ARG A 532 -3.01 42.93 -37.09
N THR A 533 -2.61 43.41 -38.26
CA THR A 533 -1.55 44.41 -38.41
C THR A 533 -2.14 45.81 -38.28
N ALA A 534 -1.68 46.59 -37.30
CA ALA A 534 -2.30 47.88 -36.97
C ALA A 534 -1.81 49.05 -37.84
N SER A 535 -0.53 49.05 -38.30
CA SER A 535 -0.02 49.97 -39.36
C SER A 535 1.46 49.75 -39.70
N PRO A 536 1.89 49.85 -40.97
CA PRO A 536 3.31 49.93 -41.34
C PRO A 536 3.83 51.37 -41.24
N ALA A 537 4.54 51.70 -40.15
CA ALA A 537 5.33 52.94 -40.08
C ALA A 537 6.80 52.66 -40.48
N PRO A 538 7.56 53.67 -40.94
CA PRO A 538 8.96 53.47 -41.30
C PRO A 538 9.77 52.85 -40.15
N GLY A 539 10.28 51.63 -40.37
CA GLY A 539 11.07 50.88 -39.39
C GLY A 539 10.32 50.47 -38.11
N ARG A 540 8.99 50.45 -38.10
CA ARG A 540 8.15 50.05 -36.95
C ARG A 540 7.03 49.11 -37.38
N LEU A 541 6.63 48.22 -36.47
CA LEU A 541 5.49 47.34 -36.63
C LEU A 541 4.65 47.30 -35.35
N ALA A 542 3.33 47.26 -35.52
CA ALA A 542 2.36 47.05 -34.45
C ALA A 542 1.41 45.90 -34.81
N LEU A 543 1.19 44.99 -33.87
CA LEU A 543 0.29 43.84 -33.99
C LEU A 543 -0.74 43.89 -32.87
N ASP A 544 -2.01 43.73 -33.24
CA ASP A 544 -3.11 43.50 -32.30
C ASP A 544 -3.46 42.01 -32.33
N VAL A 545 -3.44 41.37 -31.17
CA VAL A 545 -3.67 39.93 -31.03
C VAL A 545 -4.88 39.70 -30.13
N VAL A 546 -5.80 38.88 -30.63
CA VAL A 546 -6.92 38.32 -29.86
C VAL A 546 -6.66 36.83 -29.67
N VAL A 547 -6.78 36.37 -28.43
CA VAL A 547 -6.65 34.98 -28.02
C VAL A 547 -8.01 34.53 -27.49
N THR A 548 -8.55 33.43 -27.99
CA THR A 548 -9.80 32.84 -27.52
C THR A 548 -9.55 31.41 -27.03
N GLY A 549 -10.18 31.03 -25.91
CA GLY A 549 -10.24 29.65 -25.43
C GLY A 549 -11.59 29.04 -25.79
N LYS A 550 -11.60 27.88 -26.47
CA LYS A 550 -12.85 27.23 -26.89
C LYS A 550 -13.71 26.88 -25.67
N GLY A 551 -14.85 27.57 -25.49
CA GLY A 551 -15.81 27.33 -24.40
C GLY A 551 -15.65 28.24 -23.17
N GLU A 552 -14.71 29.19 -23.17
CA GLU A 552 -14.60 30.20 -22.11
C GLU A 552 -15.46 31.44 -22.40
N GLN A 553 -16.10 32.00 -21.36
CA GLN A 553 -16.93 33.23 -21.43
C GLN A 553 -16.11 34.52 -21.25
N GLN A 554 -14.95 34.45 -20.59
CA GLN A 554 -13.98 35.55 -20.44
C GLN A 554 -12.71 35.19 -21.23
N GLY A 555 -12.00 36.19 -21.76
CA GLY A 555 -10.79 35.95 -22.53
C GLY A 555 -9.63 35.47 -21.65
N PRO A 556 -8.73 34.61 -22.16
CA PRO A 556 -7.64 34.06 -21.36
C PRO A 556 -6.56 35.11 -21.05
N ASP A 557 -6.06 35.08 -19.82
CA ASP A 557 -4.84 35.79 -19.43
C ASP A 557 -3.60 34.96 -19.79
N GLY A 558 -2.48 35.61 -20.05
CA GLY A 558 -1.21 34.92 -20.25
C GLY A 558 -0.14 35.83 -20.85
N ARG A 559 0.73 35.27 -21.69
CA ARG A 559 1.85 36.00 -22.28
C ARG A 559 2.00 35.70 -23.76
N LEU A 560 2.32 36.74 -24.52
CA LEU A 560 2.50 36.72 -25.95
C LEU A 560 3.95 37.04 -26.32
N GLU A 561 4.54 36.26 -27.22
CA GLU A 561 5.83 36.58 -27.85
C GLU A 561 5.71 36.62 -29.38
N VAL A 562 6.55 37.43 -30.03
CA VAL A 562 6.62 37.57 -31.49
C VAL A 562 8.03 37.23 -31.94
N ARG A 563 8.17 36.34 -32.93
CA ARG A 563 9.45 35.87 -33.46
C ARG A 563 9.54 36.04 -34.96
N GLU A 564 10.74 36.26 -35.47
CA GLU A 564 11.08 36.15 -36.89
C GLU A 564 12.06 34.98 -37.04
N GLY A 565 11.62 33.90 -37.68
CA GLY A 565 12.32 32.61 -37.57
C GLY A 565 12.41 32.15 -36.12
N THR A 566 13.63 31.94 -35.60
CA THR A 566 13.87 31.58 -34.19
C THR A 566 14.13 32.78 -33.29
N ALA A 567 14.41 33.96 -33.85
CA ALA A 567 14.79 35.14 -33.11
C ALA A 567 13.57 35.84 -32.49
N LEU A 568 13.67 36.22 -31.22
CA LEU A 568 12.65 37.03 -30.55
C LEU A 568 12.72 38.48 -31.06
N VAL A 569 11.58 39.00 -31.50
CA VAL A 569 11.44 40.38 -31.94
C VAL A 569 10.71 41.14 -30.83
N GLY A 570 11.34 42.19 -30.29
CA GLY A 570 10.79 42.96 -29.18
C GLY A 570 10.67 42.17 -27.86
N ALA A 571 10.06 42.78 -26.85
CA ALA A 571 9.79 42.13 -25.57
C ALA A 571 8.44 41.39 -25.61
N PRO A 572 8.29 40.26 -24.90
CA PRO A 572 6.99 39.60 -24.77
C PRO A 572 6.03 40.44 -23.92
N VAL A 573 4.75 40.48 -24.30
CA VAL A 573 3.70 41.30 -23.66
C VAL A 573 2.67 40.43 -22.95
N ALA A 574 1.98 40.99 -21.95
CA ALA A 574 0.87 40.30 -21.29
C ALA A 574 -0.35 40.23 -22.22
N VAL A 575 -1.08 39.12 -22.15
CA VAL A 575 -2.44 39.00 -22.65
C VAL A 575 -3.36 39.17 -21.45
N THR A 576 -4.30 40.11 -21.54
CA THR A 576 -5.29 40.37 -20.50
C THR A 576 -6.67 40.30 -21.13
N ASP A 577 -7.56 39.48 -20.56
CA ASP A 577 -8.90 39.24 -21.10
C ASP A 577 -8.87 38.91 -22.61
N GLY A 578 -7.95 38.02 -22.99
CA GLY A 578 -7.79 37.55 -24.37
C GLY A 578 -7.25 38.59 -25.35
N ARG A 579 -6.72 39.74 -24.90
CA ARG A 579 -6.20 40.78 -25.80
C ARG A 579 -4.76 41.16 -25.47
N ALA A 580 -3.97 41.40 -26.51
CA ALA A 580 -2.62 41.96 -26.40
C ALA A 580 -2.29 42.87 -27.58
N ALA A 581 -1.64 44.00 -27.28
CA ALA A 581 -1.05 44.89 -28.28
C ALA A 581 0.47 44.81 -28.19
N TRP A 582 1.12 44.52 -29.32
CA TRP A 582 2.57 44.36 -29.40
C TRP A 582 3.17 45.35 -30.40
N THR A 583 4.32 45.96 -30.07
CA THR A 583 5.01 46.89 -30.96
C THR A 583 6.52 46.67 -30.96
N ALA A 584 7.17 46.91 -32.11
CA ALA A 584 8.62 46.91 -32.26
C ALA A 584 9.10 48.04 -33.18
N SER A 585 10.37 48.42 -33.02
CA SER A 585 11.02 49.49 -33.78
C SER A 585 12.45 49.12 -34.17
N GLY A 586 13.02 49.82 -35.15
CA GLY A 586 14.34 49.49 -35.71
C GLY A 586 14.31 48.32 -36.69
N LEU A 587 13.12 47.96 -37.17
CA LEU A 587 12.93 46.86 -38.10
C LEU A 587 13.37 47.26 -39.52
N ARG A 588 13.84 46.29 -40.30
CA ARG A 588 14.20 46.53 -41.70
C ARG A 588 12.91 46.77 -42.52
N PRO A 589 12.91 47.70 -43.49
CA PRO A 589 11.78 47.83 -44.41
C PRO A 589 11.61 46.58 -45.28
N GLY A 590 10.37 46.18 -45.54
CA GLY A 590 10.06 45.00 -46.36
C GLY A 590 8.95 44.13 -45.77
N ALA A 591 8.60 43.04 -46.46
CA ALA A 591 7.68 42.03 -45.96
C ALA A 591 8.45 41.03 -45.08
N HIS A 592 7.91 40.75 -43.89
CA HIS A 592 8.49 39.84 -42.91
C HIS A 592 7.44 38.83 -42.46
N THR A 593 7.86 37.59 -42.21
CA THR A 593 7.00 36.54 -41.64
C THR A 593 7.27 36.43 -40.15
N TYR A 594 6.25 36.71 -39.35
CA TYR A 594 6.32 36.65 -37.89
C TYR A 594 5.54 35.44 -37.36
N THR A 595 6.12 34.71 -36.42
CA THR A 595 5.42 33.75 -35.58
C THR A 595 4.98 34.45 -34.30
N VAL A 596 3.66 34.58 -34.13
CA VAL A 596 3.04 35.10 -32.92
C VAL A 596 2.64 33.91 -32.06
N ARG A 597 3.11 33.85 -30.82
CA ARG A 597 2.88 32.72 -29.91
C ARG A 597 2.29 33.18 -28.59
N PHE A 598 1.15 32.61 -28.25
CA PHE A 598 0.60 32.62 -26.90
C PHE A 598 1.24 31.48 -26.10
N LEU A 599 1.83 31.79 -24.95
CA LEU A 599 2.57 30.84 -24.12
C LEU A 599 1.67 29.93 -23.28
N GLY A 600 0.35 30.09 -23.37
CA GLY A 600 -0.62 29.34 -22.57
C GLY A 600 -0.90 29.98 -21.21
N SER A 601 -1.91 29.44 -20.54
CA SER A 601 -2.31 29.74 -19.16
C SER A 601 -2.63 28.44 -18.43
N SER A 602 -3.08 28.51 -17.17
CA SER A 602 -3.59 27.32 -16.47
C SER A 602 -4.87 26.76 -17.10
N ARG A 603 -5.61 27.57 -17.88
CA ARG A 603 -6.91 27.20 -18.46
C ARG A 603 -6.89 26.97 -19.97
N VAL A 604 -5.92 27.57 -20.67
CA VAL A 604 -5.84 27.57 -22.13
C VAL A 604 -4.44 27.16 -22.58
N ALA A 605 -4.38 26.18 -23.48
CA ALA A 605 -3.12 25.63 -23.98
C ALA A 605 -2.31 26.67 -24.80
N PRO A 606 -0.98 26.54 -24.88
CA PRO A 606 -0.16 27.38 -25.76
C PRO A 606 -0.56 27.19 -27.23
N ALA A 607 -0.52 28.27 -28.01
CA ALA A 607 -0.81 28.22 -29.45
C ALA A 607 0.03 29.26 -30.20
N SER A 608 0.23 29.04 -31.50
CA SER A 608 1.01 29.93 -32.35
C SER A 608 0.38 30.07 -33.73
N VAL A 609 0.51 31.25 -34.31
CA VAL A 609 0.09 31.55 -35.68
C VAL A 609 1.19 32.33 -36.40
N THR A 610 1.39 32.04 -37.68
CA THR A 610 2.28 32.83 -38.53
C THR A 610 1.50 33.88 -39.29
N THR A 611 2.01 35.12 -39.31
CA THR A 611 1.44 36.21 -40.09
C THR A 611 2.52 36.92 -40.90
N VAL A 612 2.17 37.42 -42.07
CA VAL A 612 3.06 38.26 -42.88
C VAL A 612 2.72 39.72 -42.60
N ALA A 613 3.71 40.51 -42.20
CA ALA A 613 3.53 41.94 -41.98
C ALA A 613 4.64 42.73 -42.69
N THR A 614 4.23 43.83 -43.33
CA THR A 614 5.15 44.74 -44.03
C THR A 614 5.60 45.85 -43.09
N VAL A 615 6.90 46.13 -43.06
CA VAL A 615 7.49 47.29 -42.38
C VAL A 615 7.72 48.38 -43.43
N GLY A 616 7.27 49.61 -43.15
CA GLY A 616 7.35 50.73 -44.11
C GLY A 616 8.78 51.21 -44.40
N ASP A 617 9.01 51.77 -45.59
CA ASP A 617 10.25 52.50 -45.98
C ASP A 617 10.03 54.04 -45.94
N ARG A 618 11.12 54.82 -45.99
CA ARG A 618 11.07 56.29 -46.10
C ARG A 618 10.63 56.74 -47.51
N ALA A 619 9.84 57.80 -47.59
CA ALA A 619 9.36 58.36 -48.86
C ALA A 619 10.51 58.96 -49.71
N THR A 620 10.41 58.83 -51.03
CA THR A 620 11.34 59.45 -51.99
C THR A 620 11.16 60.97 -52.07
N THR A 621 12.21 61.70 -52.46
CA THR A 621 12.22 63.17 -52.47
C THR A 621 12.89 63.72 -53.72
N THR A 622 12.37 64.83 -54.25
CA THR A 622 12.94 65.59 -55.38
C THR A 622 13.23 67.04 -54.96
N VAL A 623 14.22 67.67 -55.58
CA VAL A 623 14.61 69.07 -55.35
C VAL A 623 14.72 69.79 -56.69
N ALA A 624 13.97 70.88 -56.87
CA ALA A 624 14.10 71.82 -57.97
C ALA A 624 14.73 73.13 -57.50
N ALA A 625 15.43 73.85 -58.38
CA ALA A 625 16.14 75.08 -58.04
C ALA A 625 15.85 76.20 -59.06
N SER A 626 15.79 77.45 -58.59
CA SER A 626 15.61 78.65 -59.43
C SER A 626 16.39 79.86 -58.90
N ALA A 627 16.68 80.85 -59.75
CA ALA A 627 17.36 82.08 -59.32
C ALA A 627 16.95 83.34 -60.10
N THR A 628 17.10 84.50 -59.45
CA THR A 628 16.86 85.84 -60.01
C THR A 628 17.96 86.83 -59.62
N SER A 629 18.42 87.67 -60.55
CA SER A 629 19.41 88.74 -60.29
C SER A 629 18.74 90.12 -60.45
N PRO A 630 18.19 90.70 -59.37
CA PRO A 630 17.42 91.94 -59.46
C PRO A 630 18.31 93.14 -59.82
N SER A 631 19.50 93.23 -59.24
CA SER A 631 20.45 94.34 -59.42
C SER A 631 21.89 93.85 -59.53
N VAL A 632 22.80 94.75 -59.94
CA VAL A 632 24.23 94.45 -60.06
C VAL A 632 24.78 93.90 -58.74
N GLY A 633 25.39 92.71 -58.80
CA GLY A 633 25.98 92.05 -57.65
C GLY A 633 24.99 91.41 -56.67
N VAL A 634 23.70 91.29 -56.99
CA VAL A 634 22.70 90.62 -56.15
C VAL A 634 22.09 89.43 -56.87
N LEU A 635 21.95 88.30 -56.16
CA LEU A 635 21.31 87.07 -56.65
C LEU A 635 20.48 86.42 -55.55
N THR A 636 19.25 86.02 -55.88
CA THR A 636 18.42 85.18 -55.00
C THR A 636 18.32 83.78 -55.61
N VAL A 637 18.58 82.73 -54.82
CA VAL A 637 18.43 81.32 -55.17
C VAL A 637 17.34 80.68 -54.31
N ALA A 638 16.46 79.89 -54.92
CA ALA A 638 15.38 79.18 -54.24
C ALA A 638 15.43 77.68 -54.53
N ALA A 639 15.17 76.86 -53.51
CA ALA A 639 14.94 75.42 -53.60
C ALA A 639 13.45 75.13 -53.40
N ALA A 640 12.89 74.25 -54.24
CA ALA A 640 11.57 73.65 -54.06
C ALA A 640 11.75 72.14 -53.83
N VAL A 641 11.34 71.63 -52.67
CA VAL A 641 11.52 70.25 -52.22
C VAL A 641 10.17 69.55 -52.12
N THR A 642 10.03 68.42 -52.81
CA THR A 642 8.80 67.63 -52.86
C THR A 642 9.07 66.21 -52.40
N ALA A 643 8.29 65.68 -51.46
CA ALA A 643 8.36 64.31 -50.96
C ALA A 643 7.05 63.57 -51.26
N ALA A 644 7.13 62.41 -51.93
CA ALA A 644 5.96 61.64 -52.39
C ALA A 644 4.86 62.50 -53.07
N GLY A 645 5.27 63.49 -53.88
CA GLY A 645 4.35 64.39 -54.59
C GLY A 645 3.80 65.58 -53.77
N GLN A 646 4.11 65.68 -52.48
CA GLN A 646 3.67 66.78 -51.61
C GLN A 646 4.84 67.70 -51.18
N PRO A 647 4.59 68.98 -50.86
CA PRO A 647 5.62 69.87 -50.34
C PRO A 647 6.26 69.30 -49.07
N ALA A 648 7.59 69.12 -49.09
CA ALA A 648 8.30 68.58 -47.93
C ALA A 648 8.30 69.58 -46.77
N SER A 649 8.15 69.09 -45.54
CA SER A 649 8.30 69.91 -44.32
C SER A 649 9.39 69.32 -43.43
N GLY A 650 10.28 70.18 -42.92
CA GLY A 650 11.45 69.76 -42.15
C GLY A 650 12.66 69.44 -43.03
N GLY A 651 13.80 69.12 -42.40
CA GLY A 651 15.09 69.01 -43.08
C GLY A 651 15.67 70.37 -43.50
N THR A 652 16.86 70.35 -44.10
CA THR A 652 17.57 71.57 -44.49
C THR A 652 18.16 71.48 -45.90
N VAL A 653 18.32 72.62 -46.56
CA VAL A 653 19.03 72.79 -47.83
C VAL A 653 20.38 73.47 -47.61
N THR A 654 21.41 72.92 -48.23
CA THR A 654 22.74 73.53 -48.33
C THR A 654 23.01 73.92 -49.78
N ILE A 655 23.50 75.15 -50.02
CA ILE A 655 23.86 75.69 -51.33
C ILE A 655 25.38 75.86 -51.40
N ALA A 656 26.01 75.30 -52.42
CA ALA A 656 27.44 75.39 -52.66
C ALA A 656 27.75 75.83 -54.10
N GLU A 657 28.85 76.54 -54.32
CA GLU A 657 29.39 76.85 -55.65
C GLU A 657 30.73 76.13 -55.80
N GLY A 658 30.78 75.15 -56.71
CA GLY A 658 31.88 74.17 -56.72
C GLY A 658 31.97 73.44 -55.38
N THR A 659 33.15 73.44 -54.75
CA THR A 659 33.39 72.86 -53.42
C THR A 659 33.11 73.82 -52.27
N LYS A 660 32.88 75.11 -52.56
CA LYS A 660 32.69 76.14 -51.53
C LYS A 660 31.23 76.19 -51.12
N THR A 661 30.94 75.91 -49.85
CA THR A 661 29.62 76.16 -49.27
C THR A 661 29.35 77.66 -49.25
N VAL A 662 28.25 78.06 -49.87
CA VAL A 662 27.78 79.44 -49.96
C VAL A 662 26.84 79.74 -48.78
N VAL A 663 25.96 78.79 -48.47
CA VAL A 663 25.10 78.81 -47.28
C VAL A 663 24.72 77.37 -46.92
N SER A 664 24.61 77.08 -45.62
CA SER A 664 24.20 75.77 -45.10
C SER A 664 23.03 75.92 -44.14
N GLY A 665 22.24 74.85 -44.00
CA GLY A 665 21.21 74.77 -42.95
C GLY A 665 19.95 75.60 -43.22
N LEU A 666 19.64 75.92 -44.49
CA LEU A 666 18.39 76.63 -44.80
C LEU A 666 17.20 75.72 -44.48
N PRO A 667 16.30 76.08 -43.54
CA PRO A 667 15.17 75.24 -43.21
C PRO A 667 14.23 75.13 -44.40
N VAL A 668 13.71 73.92 -44.66
CA VAL A 668 12.64 73.71 -45.64
C VAL A 668 11.30 73.82 -44.93
N THR A 669 10.56 74.87 -45.26
CA THR A 669 9.21 75.11 -44.75
C THR A 669 8.25 75.15 -45.94
N ALA A 670 7.18 74.35 -45.89
CA ALA A 670 6.21 74.22 -46.98
C ALA A 670 6.87 73.97 -48.35
N GLY A 671 7.87 73.09 -48.37
CA GLY A 671 8.61 72.70 -49.57
C GLY A 671 9.56 73.76 -50.11
N ARG A 672 9.87 74.85 -49.38
CA ARG A 672 10.70 75.94 -49.89
C ARG A 672 11.86 76.28 -48.96
N ALA A 673 12.99 76.64 -49.56
CA ALA A 673 14.14 77.25 -48.89
C ALA A 673 14.77 78.31 -49.83
N THR A 674 15.05 79.51 -49.34
CA THR A 674 15.56 80.62 -50.17
C THR A 674 16.80 81.28 -49.56
N TRP A 675 17.70 81.75 -50.42
CA TRP A 675 18.91 82.49 -50.04
C TRP A 675 19.12 83.68 -50.97
N THR A 676 19.57 84.81 -50.44
CA THR A 676 19.94 85.99 -51.23
C THR A 676 21.38 86.40 -50.94
N GLY A 677 22.23 86.39 -51.97
CA GLY A 677 23.59 86.87 -51.94
C GLY A 677 23.71 88.32 -52.43
N GLN A 678 24.62 89.08 -51.82
CA GLN A 678 24.96 90.45 -52.20
C GLN A 678 26.46 90.56 -52.49
N ARG A 679 26.85 91.60 -53.25
CA ARG A 679 28.25 91.87 -53.67
C ARG A 679 28.90 90.71 -54.45
N LEU A 680 28.07 89.96 -55.17
CA LEU A 680 28.55 88.88 -56.03
C LEU A 680 29.27 89.46 -57.24
N THR A 681 30.29 88.75 -57.71
CA THR A 681 30.94 89.05 -58.98
C THR A 681 29.93 88.95 -60.11
N SER A 682 29.92 89.90 -61.03
CA SER A 682 29.07 89.79 -62.22
C SER A 682 29.59 88.67 -63.12
N GLY A 683 28.69 87.88 -63.71
CA GLY A 683 29.07 86.74 -64.55
C GLY A 683 28.23 85.50 -64.28
N ARG A 684 28.63 84.36 -64.85
CA ARG A 684 27.94 83.07 -64.74
C ARG A 684 28.36 82.36 -63.45
N HIS A 685 27.38 81.81 -62.73
CA HIS A 685 27.54 81.05 -61.49
C HIS A 685 26.81 79.71 -61.59
N THR A 686 27.34 78.67 -60.94
CA THR A 686 26.70 77.34 -60.87
C THR A 686 26.64 76.87 -59.42
N TYR A 687 25.43 76.66 -58.90
CA TYR A 687 25.16 76.26 -57.53
C TYR A 687 24.68 74.80 -57.45
N THR A 688 25.15 74.06 -56.44
CA THR A 688 24.63 72.74 -56.04
C THR A 688 23.77 72.91 -54.78
N LEU A 689 22.53 72.42 -54.82
CA LEU A 689 21.59 72.45 -53.72
C LEU A 689 21.37 71.03 -53.18
N ARG A 690 21.63 70.81 -51.89
CA ARG A 690 21.54 69.50 -51.22
C ARG A 690 20.51 69.55 -50.09
N TYR A 691 19.46 68.73 -50.18
CA TYR A 691 18.45 68.53 -49.13
C TYR A 691 18.79 67.32 -48.24
N SER A 692 18.71 67.49 -46.92
CA SER A 692 19.18 66.51 -45.92
C SER A 692 18.25 65.31 -45.69
N GLY A 693 16.97 65.39 -46.06
CA GLY A 693 15.96 64.40 -45.66
C GLY A 693 15.52 64.50 -44.18
N THR A 694 14.66 63.57 -43.75
CA THR A 694 14.17 63.39 -42.36
C THR A 694 14.07 61.89 -42.00
N THR A 695 13.52 61.55 -40.83
CA THR A 695 13.17 60.15 -40.47
C THR A 695 12.08 59.56 -41.37
N ALA A 696 11.26 60.40 -42.01
CA ALA A 696 10.16 59.98 -42.88
C ALA A 696 10.49 60.09 -44.38
N VAL A 697 11.43 60.93 -44.80
CA VAL A 697 11.73 61.21 -46.22
C VAL A 697 13.23 61.17 -46.54
N LYS A 698 13.61 60.76 -47.75
CA LYS A 698 15.00 60.57 -48.20
C LYS A 698 15.72 61.88 -48.55
N PRO A 699 17.07 61.96 -48.48
CA PRO A 699 17.84 63.12 -48.96
C PRO A 699 17.83 63.23 -50.49
N ALA A 700 18.07 64.42 -51.04
CA ALA A 700 18.07 64.69 -52.48
C ALA A 700 19.02 65.85 -52.87
N THR A 701 19.45 65.94 -54.13
CA THR A 701 20.41 66.96 -54.60
C THR A 701 20.10 67.41 -56.03
N THR A 702 20.36 68.69 -56.36
CA THR A 702 20.21 69.26 -57.71
C THR A 702 21.25 70.37 -57.98
N THR A 703 21.37 70.83 -59.23
CA THR A 703 22.28 71.92 -59.65
C THR A 703 21.57 73.02 -60.44
N LEU A 704 22.01 74.27 -60.28
CA LEU A 704 21.44 75.45 -60.91
C LEU A 704 22.54 76.36 -61.50
N ALA A 705 22.47 76.64 -62.80
CA ALA A 705 23.30 77.66 -63.44
C ALA A 705 22.52 78.98 -63.61
N THR A 706 23.16 80.12 -63.32
CA THR A 706 22.55 81.45 -63.43
C THR A 706 23.60 82.55 -63.66
N THR A 707 23.18 83.80 -63.87
CA THR A 707 24.06 84.94 -64.17
C THR A 707 23.75 86.14 -63.28
N VAL A 708 24.78 86.81 -62.76
CA VAL A 708 24.68 88.05 -61.96
C VAL A 708 24.94 89.28 -62.84
N LYS A 709 24.07 90.30 -62.76
CA LYS A 709 24.11 91.54 -63.58
C LYS A 709 25.40 92.38 -63.38
N ALA A 710 25.85 93.11 -64.42
CA ALA A 710 27.04 93.99 -64.48
C ALA A 710 26.71 95.50 -64.64
N LYS A 711 27.70 96.41 -64.42
CA LYS A 711 27.56 97.88 -64.60
C LYS A 711 27.55 98.31 -66.07
N VAL A 712 26.85 99.41 -66.40
CA VAL A 712 26.72 99.99 -67.76
C VAL A 712 27.86 100.98 -68.09
N ALA A 713 28.43 100.99 -69.30
CA ALA A 713 29.48 101.94 -69.70
C ALA A 713 28.93 103.33 -70.15
N PRO A 714 29.62 104.46 -69.85
CA PRO A 714 29.19 105.81 -70.26
C PRO A 714 29.77 106.27 -71.63
N VAL A 715 29.05 107.16 -72.32
CA VAL A 715 29.47 107.89 -73.53
C VAL A 715 29.58 109.39 -73.20
N LEU A 716 30.74 109.98 -73.46
CA LEU A 716 31.05 111.39 -73.21
C LEU A 716 31.10 112.19 -74.51
N THR A 717 30.38 113.30 -74.60
CA THR A 717 30.40 114.22 -75.76
C THR A 717 30.78 115.62 -75.30
N LEU A 718 31.80 116.21 -75.92
CA LEU A 718 32.37 117.49 -75.53
C LEU A 718 32.28 118.51 -76.67
N ARG A 719 31.97 119.78 -76.37
CA ARG A 719 32.00 120.90 -77.32
C ARG A 719 32.69 122.10 -76.69
N ALA A 720 33.72 122.64 -77.35
CA ALA A 720 34.46 123.81 -76.88
C ALA A 720 34.28 125.01 -77.81
N SER A 721 34.18 126.22 -77.26
CA SER A 721 34.08 127.48 -78.00
C SER A 721 34.92 128.58 -77.35
N SER A 722 35.42 129.54 -78.15
CA SER A 722 36.18 130.71 -77.69
C SER A 722 35.43 132.01 -78.03
N PRO A 723 34.40 132.39 -77.27
CA PRO A 723 33.53 133.52 -77.62
C PRO A 723 34.20 134.91 -77.57
N SER A 724 35.36 135.06 -76.92
CA SER A 724 36.18 136.29 -76.96
C SER A 724 37.67 135.95 -76.94
N SER A 725 38.55 136.93 -77.20
CA SER A 725 40.01 136.74 -77.25
C SER A 725 40.66 136.27 -75.95
N ARG A 726 39.88 136.07 -74.87
CA ARG A 726 40.36 135.59 -73.57
C ARG A 726 39.42 134.60 -72.85
N LYS A 727 38.41 134.05 -73.51
CA LYS A 727 37.40 133.18 -72.85
C LYS A 727 37.19 131.88 -73.61
N VAL A 728 37.22 130.75 -72.90
CA VAL A 728 36.84 129.42 -73.43
C VAL A 728 35.69 128.85 -72.62
N THR A 729 34.72 128.23 -73.30
CA THR A 729 33.67 127.41 -72.69
C THR A 729 33.70 125.98 -73.24
N VAL A 730 33.63 124.98 -72.37
CA VAL A 730 33.49 123.55 -72.71
C VAL A 730 32.16 123.03 -72.16
N ALA A 731 31.24 122.69 -73.05
CA ALA A 731 30.01 121.96 -72.73
C ALA A 731 30.26 120.44 -72.78
N ILE A 732 29.76 119.74 -71.78
CA ILE A 732 30.01 118.31 -71.48
C ILE A 732 28.66 117.61 -71.41
N ALA A 733 28.49 116.51 -72.14
CA ALA A 733 27.34 115.63 -72.04
C ALA A 733 27.76 114.18 -71.75
N VAL A 734 27.02 113.49 -70.87
CA VAL A 734 27.21 112.09 -70.46
C VAL A 734 25.91 111.31 -70.73
N LYS A 735 26.01 110.17 -71.43
CA LYS A 735 24.91 109.23 -71.68
C LYS A 735 25.30 107.80 -71.29
N ALA A 736 24.38 106.97 -70.81
CA ALA A 736 24.59 105.55 -70.52
C ALA A 736 23.29 104.78 -70.82
N SER A 737 23.39 103.62 -71.46
CA SER A 737 22.22 102.87 -71.95
C SER A 737 21.32 102.40 -70.80
N GLY A 738 20.02 102.63 -70.91
CA GLY A 738 19.04 102.22 -69.89
C GLY A 738 19.13 102.97 -68.56
N GLN A 739 19.82 104.12 -68.51
CA GLN A 739 19.94 104.96 -67.31
C GLN A 739 19.46 106.39 -67.61
N THR A 740 18.52 106.90 -66.81
CA THR A 740 17.97 108.26 -66.92
C THR A 740 18.47 109.15 -65.78
N GLY A 741 18.46 110.47 -65.97
CA GLY A 741 18.83 111.43 -64.91
C GLY A 741 20.28 111.32 -64.42
N LEU A 742 21.22 111.02 -65.32
CA LEU A 742 22.62 110.75 -64.96
C LEU A 742 23.24 111.90 -64.17
N GLY A 743 23.56 111.60 -62.91
CA GLY A 743 24.35 112.42 -62.01
C GLY A 743 25.85 112.14 -62.12
N GLY A 744 26.59 112.47 -61.07
CA GLY A 744 28.02 112.23 -60.94
C GLY A 744 28.85 113.49 -61.21
N THR A 745 30.16 113.34 -61.28
CA THR A 745 31.08 114.48 -61.41
C THR A 745 32.04 114.27 -62.57
N VAL A 746 32.40 115.38 -63.21
CA VAL A 746 33.45 115.44 -64.22
C VAL A 746 34.60 116.32 -63.77
N THR A 747 35.80 115.99 -64.24
CA THR A 747 37.03 116.74 -64.00
C THR A 747 37.59 117.22 -65.33
N VAL A 748 37.85 118.53 -65.47
CA VAL A 748 38.42 119.17 -66.66
C VAL A 748 39.90 119.49 -66.42
N ARG A 749 40.77 119.04 -67.33
CA ARG A 749 42.22 119.24 -67.31
C ARG A 749 42.70 119.83 -68.63
N GLU A 750 43.81 120.56 -68.60
CA GLU A 750 44.60 120.89 -69.80
C GLU A 750 46.02 120.38 -69.58
N GLY A 751 46.46 119.47 -70.46
CA GLY A 751 47.62 118.64 -70.15
C GLY A 751 47.43 117.88 -68.82
N THR A 752 48.38 118.01 -67.91
CA THR A 752 48.30 117.43 -66.55
C THR A 752 47.59 118.34 -65.55
N ARG A 753 47.45 119.63 -65.87
CA ARG A 753 46.91 120.65 -64.96
C ARG A 753 45.40 120.51 -64.83
N THR A 754 44.93 120.28 -63.61
CA THR A 754 43.50 120.32 -63.30
C THR A 754 43.02 121.76 -63.32
N LEU A 755 42.00 122.01 -64.14
CA LEU A 755 41.38 123.32 -64.25
C LEU A 755 40.10 123.40 -63.42
N LYS A 756 39.35 122.29 -63.39
CA LYS A 756 38.18 122.13 -62.52
C LYS A 756 38.02 120.67 -62.15
N SER A 757 37.95 120.39 -60.86
CA SER A 757 37.50 119.11 -60.32
C SER A 757 36.06 119.23 -59.82
N GLY A 758 35.36 118.09 -59.75
CA GLY A 758 34.04 118.00 -59.12
C GLY A 758 32.95 118.80 -59.83
N LEU A 759 33.07 119.04 -61.13
CA LEU A 759 32.00 119.70 -61.87
C LEU A 759 30.80 118.75 -61.94
N VAL A 760 29.70 119.15 -61.30
CA VAL A 760 28.51 118.29 -61.19
C VAL A 760 27.86 118.13 -62.56
N VAL A 761 27.58 116.87 -62.91
CA VAL A 761 26.76 116.51 -64.06
C VAL A 761 25.32 116.45 -63.57
N THR A 762 24.47 117.33 -64.10
CA THR A 762 23.04 117.33 -63.81
C THR A 762 22.30 116.97 -65.08
N SER A 763 21.46 115.95 -65.02
CA SER A 763 20.73 115.42 -66.19
C SER A 763 21.65 115.13 -67.38
N GLY A 764 22.80 114.52 -67.10
CA GLY A 764 23.78 114.15 -68.11
C GLY A 764 24.50 115.34 -68.75
N LYS A 765 24.44 116.56 -68.20
CA LYS A 765 25.11 117.74 -68.76
C LYS A 765 25.92 118.51 -67.71
N ALA A 766 27.02 119.12 -68.13
CA ALA A 766 27.83 120.05 -67.34
C ALA A 766 28.51 121.07 -68.27
N THR A 767 28.81 122.28 -67.78
CA THR A 767 29.52 123.30 -68.57
C THR A 767 30.65 123.90 -67.73
N TRP A 768 31.84 123.99 -68.31
CA TRP A 768 33.01 124.62 -67.70
C TRP A 768 33.44 125.84 -68.53
N THR A 769 33.82 126.94 -67.87
CA THR A 769 34.26 128.17 -68.54
C THR A 769 35.55 128.69 -67.89
N ALA A 770 36.50 129.13 -68.71
CA ALA A 770 37.72 129.82 -68.29
C ALA A 770 37.79 131.22 -68.91
N THR A 771 38.26 132.20 -68.15
CA THR A 771 38.59 133.55 -68.59
C THR A 771 40.09 133.79 -68.45
N LYS A 772 40.63 134.80 -69.14
CA LYS A 772 42.07 135.08 -69.24
C LYS A 772 42.88 133.96 -69.91
N VAL A 773 42.26 133.21 -70.81
CA VAL A 773 42.96 132.19 -71.61
C VAL A 773 43.87 132.90 -72.62
N ALA A 774 45.13 132.50 -72.69
CA ALA A 774 46.08 133.07 -73.65
C ALA A 774 45.63 132.78 -75.10
N ALA A 775 46.02 133.64 -76.04
CA ALA A 775 45.82 133.34 -77.45
C ALA A 775 46.65 132.11 -77.84
N GLY A 776 46.05 131.13 -78.51
CA GLY A 776 46.68 129.85 -78.82
C GLY A 776 45.69 128.69 -78.90
N LYS A 777 46.21 127.49 -79.19
CA LYS A 777 45.43 126.25 -79.23
C LYS A 777 45.45 125.58 -77.86
N HIS A 778 44.28 125.34 -77.30
CA HIS A 778 44.06 124.71 -76.00
C HIS A 778 43.36 123.36 -76.18
N THR A 779 43.75 122.33 -75.42
CA THR A 779 43.09 121.01 -75.43
C THR A 779 42.71 120.59 -74.01
N TYR A 780 41.42 120.34 -73.82
CA TYR A 780 40.83 119.99 -72.54
C TYR A 780 40.46 118.50 -72.49
N THR A 781 40.90 117.80 -71.45
CA THR A 781 40.48 116.43 -71.13
C THR A 781 39.41 116.46 -70.05
N VAL A 782 38.29 115.77 -70.27
CA VAL A 782 37.16 115.66 -69.34
C VAL A 782 36.96 114.21 -68.92
N SER A 783 37.07 113.92 -67.63
CA SER A 783 36.89 112.58 -67.05
C SER A 783 35.66 112.51 -66.16
N TYR A 784 34.75 111.54 -66.39
CA TYR A 784 33.55 111.24 -65.59
C TYR A 784 33.80 110.11 -64.60
N GLY A 785 33.45 110.32 -63.32
CA GLY A 785 33.74 109.39 -62.23
C GLY A 785 32.86 108.14 -62.14
N GLY A 786 31.76 108.04 -62.89
CA GLY A 786 30.81 106.92 -62.81
C GLY A 786 29.83 106.97 -61.61
N THR A 787 29.01 105.92 -61.47
CA THR A 787 28.02 105.71 -60.39
C THR A 787 27.96 104.23 -59.91
N SER A 788 27.00 103.87 -59.06
CA SER A 788 26.75 102.48 -58.65
C SER A 788 26.27 101.59 -59.80
N GLN A 789 25.61 102.16 -60.81
CA GLN A 789 25.07 101.45 -61.98
C GLN A 789 25.88 101.72 -63.26
N VAL A 790 26.63 102.83 -63.32
CA VAL A 790 27.38 103.27 -64.51
C VAL A 790 28.88 103.29 -64.23
N ALA A 791 29.71 102.80 -65.16
CA ALA A 791 31.16 102.84 -65.07
C ALA A 791 31.73 104.28 -65.25
N ALA A 792 33.03 104.48 -65.01
CA ALA A 792 33.73 105.74 -65.27
C ALA A 792 34.13 105.89 -66.76
N GLY A 793 34.44 107.10 -67.24
CA GLY A 793 34.85 107.36 -68.64
C GLY A 793 35.65 108.65 -68.85
N THR A 794 36.29 108.85 -70.00
CA THR A 794 37.08 110.07 -70.31
C THR A 794 36.97 110.47 -71.80
N ALA A 795 37.00 111.78 -72.12
CA ALA A 795 37.02 112.35 -73.48
C ALA A 795 37.89 113.63 -73.57
N LYS A 796 38.26 114.09 -74.78
CA LYS A 796 39.07 115.31 -75.00
C LYS A 796 38.45 116.26 -76.04
N VAL A 797 38.71 117.57 -75.95
CA VAL A 797 38.26 118.58 -76.91
C VAL A 797 39.29 119.71 -77.07
N ALA A 798 39.50 120.21 -78.29
CA ALA A 798 40.43 121.31 -78.57
C ALA A 798 39.69 122.59 -79.02
N VAL A 799 40.27 123.75 -78.75
CA VAL A 799 39.76 125.07 -79.16
C VAL A 799 40.92 126.05 -79.37
N THR A 800 40.80 126.96 -80.33
CA THR A 800 41.78 128.02 -80.57
C THR A 800 41.23 129.37 -80.12
N VAL A 801 42.00 130.09 -79.30
CA VAL A 801 41.70 131.46 -78.85
C VAL A 801 42.49 132.44 -79.73
N ARG A 802 41.80 133.35 -80.43
CA ARG A 802 42.41 134.35 -81.32
C ARG A 802 42.83 135.62 -80.53
N ARG A 803 43.82 136.37 -81.04
CA ARG A 803 44.33 137.62 -80.41
C ARG A 803 43.26 138.70 -80.34
#